data_AF-A0A3M1IZB6-F1
#
_entry.id   AF-A0A3M1IZB6-F1
#
_cell.length_a   1.000
_cell.length_b   1.000
_cell.length_c   1.000
_cell.angle_alpha   90.00
_cell.angle_beta   90.00
_cell.angle_gamma   90.00
#
_symmetry.space_group_name_H-M   'P 1'
#
loop_
_entity.id
_entity.type
_entity.pdbx_description
1 polymer ?
#
loop_
_entity_poly.entity_id
_entity_poly.type
_entity_poly.pdbx_seq_one_letter_code
_entity_poly.pdbx_strand_id
1 'polypeptide(L)'
;YHILKSFFNIDTARYLSIPLVLFGEFDGIMHFVYDEEGHQPLNLSRVTALIRSSSAFYETQVLEWDLVGRNPEKSVAVQSPLDPGFYEHINRNPILRELGFREYYRRYFGFYQRRIRFNDDNLHSKVYRPYLKAAITAIMIDSFAHNVSAHSLVALNWWFKQRAENLRLGIPRHREEVAEAQEIIRSFVPEGFDQDRLLQLLKPWFEGFFVKDVDPQYDLLNFPGPLAREIQPLLKFLMQKGAFWSGISRDHTFGGESASMFDVLWNDFINNPLYLGTIAKSESIHRLRIRVVVYEAANTTLGRHDVAMAQQRREVVTQGVLVEIDLKQRRPDIVSDASGKAVYPLPNGEHLNIDTFPELAEMSDFVRPGEAFATLKRALSDLRVFLPGEVVGRHAFFTLLENKIRNVKHFKGATLQHMQDEGLELCLSFQETPIHPGPTQDKALVGVGVWLNAVSELFDREGKALIDQHYAQLREDIMDIHTFAPRLGGSYQDKLCAGMLFNNYFLHVQNGDNNELRDQSKDTPRDQTFYPWIIPVAGAPDDMHQEFYPQLDSTHSRESMPTRGFFKKHFYLWKAAEIHWVEAKKDLDLVWDNLARFRFIGLRANLEQADDLRQHIRREGVLRIIEPEEPIAAHGDRALII
;
A
#
# COMPACT_ATOMS: atom_id res chain seq x y z
N TYR A 1 59.48 -7.56 3.29
CA TYR A 1 59.97 -6.79 2.12
C TYR A 1 59.80 -7.49 0.76
N HIS A 2 59.19 -8.68 0.65
CA HIS A 2 59.02 -9.35 -0.65
C HIS A 2 58.14 -8.59 -1.65
N ILE A 3 57.09 -7.92 -1.18
CA ILE A 3 56.18 -7.11 -2.03
C ILE A 3 56.92 -5.89 -2.61
N LEU A 4 57.77 -5.23 -1.82
CA LEU A 4 58.49 -4.03 -2.26
C LEU A 4 59.53 -4.32 -3.35
N LYS A 5 60.12 -5.52 -3.39
CA LYS A 5 61.08 -5.95 -4.43
C LYS A 5 60.46 -6.00 -5.83
N SER A 6 59.14 -6.15 -5.92
CA SER A 6 58.41 -6.21 -7.18
C SER A 6 58.18 -4.84 -7.82
N PHE A 7 58.25 -3.76 -7.03
CA PHE A 7 57.91 -2.40 -7.47
C PHE A 7 59.07 -1.41 -7.34
N PHE A 8 60.07 -1.71 -6.51
CA PHE A 8 61.20 -0.83 -6.24
C PHE A 8 62.52 -1.60 -6.28
N ASN A 9 63.57 -0.97 -6.80
CA ASN A 9 64.93 -1.49 -6.71
C ASN A 9 65.47 -1.25 -5.29
N ILE A 10 65.27 -2.23 -4.40
CA ILE A 10 65.62 -2.10 -2.98
C ILE A 10 67.11 -1.86 -2.75
N ASP A 11 67.95 -2.30 -3.67
CA ASP A 11 69.40 -2.19 -3.53
C ASP A 11 69.91 -0.76 -3.82
N THR A 12 69.12 0.06 -4.53
CA THR A 12 69.52 1.42 -4.94
C THR A 12 68.58 2.52 -4.46
N ALA A 13 67.36 2.19 -4.04
CA ALA A 13 66.38 3.17 -3.61
C ALA A 13 66.64 3.64 -2.16
N ARG A 14 66.39 4.93 -1.89
CA ARG A 14 66.37 5.45 -0.52
C ARG A 14 64.95 5.46 0.02
N TYR A 15 64.83 5.23 1.33
CA TYR A 15 63.56 5.08 2.02
C TYR A 15 63.47 6.03 3.20
N LEU A 16 62.37 6.78 3.30
CA LEU A 16 61.92 7.40 4.53
C LEU A 16 60.70 6.63 5.04
N SER A 17 60.86 5.96 6.18
CA SER A 17 59.80 5.21 6.83
C SER A 17 59.22 6.04 7.96
N ILE A 18 57.92 6.29 7.92
CA ILE A 18 57.22 6.98 9.01
C ILE A 18 56.15 6.08 9.62
N PRO A 19 55.92 6.17 10.94
CA PRO A 19 54.82 5.46 11.59
C PRO A 19 53.49 5.95 11.03
N LEU A 20 52.59 5.00 10.72
CA LEU A 20 51.17 5.26 10.56
C LEU A 20 50.50 5.06 11.91
N VAL A 21 49.85 6.12 12.39
CA VAL A 21 49.14 6.11 13.66
C VAL A 21 47.64 6.17 13.34
N LEU A 22 46.88 5.23 13.90
CA LEU A 22 45.43 5.18 13.80
C LEU A 22 44.86 5.35 15.21
N PHE A 23 44.21 6.48 15.47
CA PHE A 23 43.59 6.80 16.76
C PHE A 23 44.50 6.51 17.97
N GLY A 24 45.73 7.00 17.90
CA GLY A 24 46.69 6.84 18.99
C GLY A 24 47.27 5.44 19.11
N GLU A 25 47.06 4.54 18.14
CA GLU A 25 47.69 3.23 18.05
C GLU A 25 48.62 3.15 16.84
N PHE A 26 49.70 2.38 16.96
CA PHE A 26 50.61 2.15 15.84
C PHE A 26 50.04 1.05 14.95
N ASP A 27 49.65 1.41 13.75
CA ASP A 27 48.93 0.51 12.84
C ASP A 27 49.83 0.01 11.70
N GLY A 28 50.92 0.73 11.42
CA GLY A 28 51.89 0.29 10.42
C GLY A 28 52.96 1.31 10.11
N ILE A 29 53.61 1.12 8.96
CA ILE A 29 54.69 1.98 8.47
C ILE A 29 54.36 2.41 7.05
N MET A 30 54.44 3.71 6.78
CA MET A 30 54.41 4.23 5.42
C MET A 30 55.82 4.50 4.93
N HIS A 31 56.16 3.96 3.76
CA HIS A 31 57.46 4.13 3.13
C HIS A 31 57.37 5.15 1.99
N PHE A 32 58.14 6.24 2.08
CA PHE A 32 58.43 7.11 0.96
C PHE A 32 59.71 6.62 0.27
N VAL A 33 59.60 6.26 -1.01
CA VAL A 33 60.72 5.74 -1.80
C VAL A 33 61.14 6.82 -2.81
N TYR A 34 62.44 7.13 -2.87
CA TYR A 34 62.97 8.18 -3.75
C TYR A 34 64.37 7.87 -4.27
N ASP A 35 64.77 8.53 -5.36
CA ASP A 35 66.07 8.44 -6.03
C ASP A 35 67.10 9.44 -5.45
N GLU A 36 68.38 9.30 -5.81
CA GLU A 36 69.47 9.98 -5.11
C GLU A 36 69.54 11.51 -5.30
N GLU A 37 68.90 12.05 -6.35
CA GLU A 37 68.98 13.47 -6.70
C GLU A 37 67.97 14.32 -5.91
N GLY A 38 68.33 14.68 -4.67
CA GLY A 38 67.53 15.67 -3.91
C GLY A 38 67.63 15.62 -2.40
N HIS A 39 68.75 15.13 -1.84
CA HIS A 39 68.92 15.05 -0.38
C HIS A 39 69.01 16.45 0.25
N GLN A 40 67.88 16.93 0.78
CA GLN A 40 67.88 17.97 1.81
C GLN A 40 67.89 17.32 3.20
N PRO A 41 68.61 17.89 4.18
CA PRO A 41 68.56 17.40 5.55
C PRO A 41 67.11 17.45 6.08
N LEU A 42 66.63 16.29 6.54
CA LEU A 42 65.29 16.15 7.11
C LEU A 42 65.20 16.95 8.41
N ASN A 43 64.43 18.03 8.38
CA ASN A 43 64.10 18.79 9.58
C ASN A 43 63.12 17.98 10.43
N LEU A 44 63.46 17.70 11.69
CA LEU A 44 62.65 16.92 12.63
C LEU A 44 61.21 17.46 12.78
N SER A 45 61.04 18.79 12.68
CA SER A 45 59.71 19.42 12.72
C SER A 45 58.86 19.08 11.48
N ARG A 46 59.49 18.94 10.30
CA ARG A 46 58.83 18.52 9.05
C ARG A 46 58.45 17.05 9.09
N VAL A 47 59.28 16.19 9.67
CA VAL A 47 58.98 14.76 9.85
C VAL A 47 57.79 14.56 10.79
N THR A 48 57.74 15.30 11.89
CA THR A 48 56.60 15.27 12.83
C THR A 48 55.30 15.72 12.16
N ALA A 49 55.34 16.82 11.39
CA ALA A 49 54.19 17.29 10.64
C ALA A 49 53.73 16.29 9.58
N LEU A 50 54.69 15.63 8.91
CA LEU A 50 54.41 14.60 7.92
C LEU A 50 53.71 13.39 8.56
N ILE A 51 54.23 12.89 9.68
CA ILE A 51 53.61 11.79 10.44
C ILE A 51 52.17 12.11 10.80
N ARG A 52 51.92 13.29 11.38
CA ARG A 52 50.56 13.73 11.76
C ARG A 52 49.65 13.89 10.55
N SER A 53 50.15 14.44 9.44
CA SER A 53 49.35 14.64 8.22
C SER A 53 49.00 13.32 7.54
N SER A 54 49.93 12.37 7.50
CA SER A 54 49.70 11.02 6.97
C SER A 54 48.74 10.22 7.85
N SER A 55 48.89 10.33 9.18
CA SER A 55 47.95 9.73 10.14
C SER A 55 46.55 10.34 9.96
N ALA A 56 46.44 11.67 9.82
CA ALA A 56 45.18 12.35 9.54
C ALA A 56 44.51 11.79 8.29
N PHE A 57 45.25 11.72 7.18
CA PHE A 57 44.75 11.22 5.89
C PHE A 57 44.25 9.78 6.02
N TYR A 58 45.04 8.90 6.63
CA TYR A 58 44.71 7.50 6.83
C TYR A 58 43.44 7.33 7.69
N GLU A 59 43.37 8.03 8.82
CA GLU A 59 42.18 8.08 9.68
C GLU A 59 40.96 8.64 8.96
N THR A 60 41.13 9.62 8.07
CA THR A 60 39.99 10.17 7.31
C THR A 60 39.43 9.12 6.35
N GLN A 61 40.28 8.31 5.73
CA GLN A 61 39.86 7.22 4.85
C GLN A 61 39.13 6.11 5.63
N VAL A 62 39.62 5.72 6.81
CA VAL A 62 38.96 4.74 7.68
C VAL A 62 37.57 5.20 8.15
N LEU A 63 37.39 6.51 8.33
CA LEU A 63 36.12 7.13 8.70
C LEU A 63 35.16 7.37 7.52
N GLU A 64 35.57 7.13 6.27
CA GLU A 64 34.76 7.44 5.07
C GLU A 64 33.83 6.29 4.60
N TRP A 65 33.95 5.07 5.15
CA TRP A 65 33.48 3.84 4.48
C TRP A 65 32.40 3.02 5.20
N ASP A 66 31.56 3.61 6.06
CA ASP A 66 30.45 2.83 6.67
C ASP A 66 29.12 3.09 5.98
N LEU A 67 28.56 2.04 5.37
CA LEU A 67 27.17 1.96 4.90
C LEU A 67 26.21 1.45 5.99
N VAL A 68 26.73 1.11 7.17
CA VAL A 68 26.01 0.36 8.22
C VAL A 68 25.75 1.27 9.42
N GLY A 69 24.88 2.28 9.24
CA GLY A 69 24.36 3.13 10.32
C GLY A 69 25.41 3.69 11.31
N ARG A 70 24.99 3.93 12.56
CA ARG A 70 25.89 4.41 13.63
C ARG A 70 26.85 3.31 14.05
N ASN A 71 28.15 3.59 13.97
CA ASN A 71 29.19 2.69 14.47
C ASN A 71 29.73 3.18 15.85
N PRO A 72 29.24 2.63 16.96
CA PRO A 72 29.67 3.04 18.30
C PRO A 72 31.15 2.76 18.56
N GLU A 73 31.74 1.74 17.93
CA GLU A 73 33.16 1.40 18.09
C GLU A 73 34.07 2.50 17.53
N LYS A 74 33.73 3.09 16.37
CA LYS A 74 34.48 4.22 15.79
C LYS A 74 34.38 5.48 16.64
N SER A 75 33.22 5.71 17.25
CA SER A 75 33.02 6.83 18.19
C SER A 75 33.87 6.69 19.44
N VAL A 76 33.99 5.47 19.96
CA VAL A 76 34.87 5.14 21.09
C VAL A 76 36.33 5.29 20.68
N ALA A 77 36.74 4.74 19.53
CA ALA A 77 38.12 4.82 19.04
C ALA A 77 38.64 6.26 18.91
N VAL A 78 37.83 7.20 18.41
CA VAL A 78 38.20 8.63 18.33
C VAL A 78 38.33 9.29 19.72
N GLN A 79 37.59 8.81 20.71
CA GLN A 79 37.62 9.35 22.08
C GLN A 79 38.74 8.75 22.93
N SER A 80 39.15 7.51 22.65
CA SER A 80 40.17 6.79 23.42
C SER A 80 41.48 7.58 23.60
N PRO A 81 42.07 8.23 22.57
CA PRO A 81 43.29 9.04 22.73
C PRO A 81 43.13 10.29 23.60
N LEU A 82 41.91 10.68 23.94
CA LEU A 82 41.65 11.85 24.78
C LEU A 82 41.55 11.49 26.27
N ASP A 83 41.35 10.21 26.58
CA ASP A 83 41.34 9.72 27.95
C ASP A 83 42.73 9.91 28.59
N PRO A 84 42.82 10.64 29.73
CA PRO A 84 44.06 10.76 30.49
C PRO A 84 44.74 9.42 30.77
N GLY A 85 43.97 8.36 31.00
CA GLY A 85 44.47 7.01 31.29
C GLY A 85 44.98 6.25 30.06
N PHE A 86 44.64 6.66 28.84
CA PHE A 86 44.98 5.93 27.62
C PHE A 86 46.49 5.82 27.42
N TYR A 87 47.21 6.94 27.50
CA TYR A 87 48.67 6.92 27.31
C TYR A 87 49.43 6.35 28.51
N GLU A 88 48.78 6.19 29.66
CA GLU A 88 49.37 5.66 30.89
C GLU A 88 49.18 4.14 31.00
N HIS A 89 48.02 3.63 30.56
CA HIS A 89 47.61 2.26 30.78
C HIS A 89 47.40 1.45 29.50
N ILE A 90 47.04 2.07 28.38
CA ILE A 90 46.61 1.40 27.14
C ILE A 90 47.71 1.46 26.07
N ASN A 91 48.25 2.65 25.76
CA ASN A 91 49.34 2.80 24.80
C ASN A 91 50.54 3.55 25.39
N ARG A 92 51.57 2.79 25.78
CA ARG A 92 52.81 3.27 26.43
C ARG A 92 53.90 3.67 25.43
N ASN A 93 53.60 3.76 24.14
CA ASN A 93 54.62 4.05 23.13
C ASN A 93 55.17 5.49 23.32
N PRO A 94 56.48 5.64 23.64
CA PRO A 94 57.08 6.95 23.90
C PRO A 94 57.06 7.87 22.68
N ILE A 95 57.04 7.30 21.46
CA ILE A 95 57.03 8.05 20.19
C ILE A 95 55.75 8.89 20.07
N LEU A 96 54.60 8.37 20.52
CA LEU A 96 53.32 9.10 20.42
C LEU A 96 53.27 10.30 21.37
N ARG A 97 53.93 10.20 22.52
CA ARG A 97 54.07 11.30 23.49
C ARG A 97 55.00 12.38 22.93
N GLU A 98 56.14 11.98 22.37
CA GLU A 98 57.10 12.90 21.73
C GLU A 98 56.48 13.62 20.53
N LEU A 99 55.67 12.92 19.75
CA LEU A 99 54.92 13.47 18.62
C LEU A 99 53.66 14.24 19.03
N GLY A 100 53.38 14.44 20.32
CA GLY A 100 52.28 15.26 20.83
C GLY A 100 50.89 14.89 20.28
N PHE A 101 50.62 13.58 20.12
CA PHE A 101 49.36 13.10 19.55
C PHE A 101 48.14 13.40 20.42
N ARG A 102 48.32 13.49 21.75
CA ARG A 102 47.25 13.86 22.68
C ARG A 102 46.69 15.25 22.36
N GLU A 103 47.56 16.25 22.24
CA GLU A 103 47.20 17.62 21.89
C GLU A 103 46.66 17.70 20.45
N TYR A 104 47.21 16.91 19.55
CA TYR A 104 46.71 16.78 18.18
C TYR A 104 45.24 16.30 18.17
N TYR A 105 44.92 15.14 18.74
CA TYR A 105 43.55 14.64 18.78
C TYR A 105 42.62 15.61 19.51
N ARG A 106 43.09 16.25 20.58
CA ARG A 106 42.29 17.26 21.31
C ARG A 106 41.92 18.43 20.41
N ARG A 107 42.85 18.91 19.58
CA ARG A 107 42.64 20.01 18.63
C ARG A 107 41.70 19.61 17.48
N TYR A 108 41.80 18.38 17.00
CA TYR A 108 41.03 17.90 15.85
C TYR A 108 39.77 17.11 16.22
N PHE A 109 39.47 16.95 17.51
CA PHE A 109 38.32 16.19 18.00
C PHE A 109 37.00 16.65 17.36
N GLY A 110 36.76 17.96 17.29
CA GLY A 110 35.57 18.51 16.65
C GLY A 110 35.47 18.21 15.16
N PHE A 111 36.59 18.01 14.45
CA PHE A 111 36.60 17.56 13.05
C PHE A 111 36.21 16.09 12.95
N TYR A 112 36.80 15.20 13.76
CA TYR A 112 36.47 13.77 13.75
C TYR A 112 35.02 13.52 14.18
N GLN A 113 34.53 14.24 15.19
CA GLN A 113 33.12 14.19 15.60
C GLN A 113 32.18 14.62 14.47
N ARG A 114 32.52 15.71 13.75
CA ARG A 114 31.72 16.13 12.59
C ARG A 114 31.77 15.12 11.45
N ARG A 115 32.90 14.45 11.23
CA ARG A 115 33.03 13.40 10.21
C ARG A 115 32.22 12.15 10.54
N ILE A 116 32.30 11.67 11.78
CA ILE A 116 31.46 10.55 12.26
C ILE A 116 29.98 10.92 12.13
N ARG A 117 29.57 12.08 12.63
CA ARG A 117 28.19 12.56 12.46
C ARG A 117 27.81 12.71 10.99
N PHE A 118 28.69 13.20 10.13
CA PHE A 118 28.37 13.30 8.70
C PHE A 118 28.16 11.92 8.06
N ASN A 119 28.96 10.93 8.45
CA ASN A 119 28.80 9.56 7.96
C ASN A 119 27.49 8.93 8.48
N ASP A 120 27.27 9.02 9.79
CA ASP A 120 26.09 8.51 10.48
C ASP A 120 24.79 9.21 10.05
N ASP A 121 24.84 10.54 9.84
CA ASP A 121 23.65 11.37 9.63
C ASP A 121 23.34 11.63 8.15
N ASN A 122 24.35 11.77 7.28
CA ASN A 122 24.15 12.18 5.89
C ASN A 122 24.45 11.11 4.85
N LEU A 123 25.41 10.20 5.09
CA LEU A 123 25.78 9.21 4.06
C LEU A 123 24.79 8.05 4.04
N HIS A 124 24.45 7.49 5.20
CA HIS A 124 23.46 6.42 5.31
C HIS A 124 22.11 6.84 4.71
N SER A 125 21.59 8.01 5.07
CA SER A 125 20.32 8.53 4.54
C SER A 125 20.33 8.75 3.02
N LYS A 126 21.46 9.24 2.47
CA LYS A 126 21.65 9.46 1.02
C LYS A 126 21.80 8.16 0.22
N VAL A 127 22.25 7.08 0.83
CA VAL A 127 22.35 5.75 0.19
C VAL A 127 21.04 4.98 0.35
N TYR A 128 20.51 4.96 1.56
CA TYR A 128 19.31 4.23 1.94
C TYR A 128 18.08 4.69 1.17
N ARG A 129 17.81 6.01 1.07
CA ARG A 129 16.61 6.53 0.40
C ARG A 129 16.51 6.10 -1.07
N PRO A 130 17.58 6.17 -1.90
CA PRO A 130 17.57 5.61 -3.25
C PRO A 130 17.26 4.11 -3.30
N TYR A 131 17.86 3.30 -2.42
CA TYR A 131 17.58 1.86 -2.36
C TYR A 131 16.14 1.57 -1.94
N LEU A 132 15.63 2.28 -0.92
CA LEU A 132 14.23 2.18 -0.50
C LEU A 132 13.29 2.52 -1.66
N LYS A 133 13.53 3.63 -2.36
CA LYS A 133 12.75 4.03 -3.53
C LYS A 133 12.79 2.99 -4.65
N ALA A 134 13.97 2.43 -4.93
CA ALA A 134 14.14 1.36 -5.91
C ALA A 134 13.39 0.10 -5.48
N ALA A 135 13.43 -0.25 -4.20
CA ALA A 135 12.75 -1.42 -3.65
C ALA A 135 11.22 -1.26 -3.73
N ILE A 136 10.69 -0.12 -3.32
CA ILE A 136 9.27 0.24 -3.47
C ILE A 136 8.86 0.09 -4.93
N THR A 137 9.63 0.67 -5.85
CA THR A 137 9.34 0.62 -7.28
C THR A 137 9.31 -0.83 -7.78
N ALA A 138 10.30 -1.64 -7.40
CA ALA A 138 10.37 -3.05 -7.79
C ALA A 138 9.18 -3.87 -7.26
N ILE A 139 8.82 -3.70 -5.98
CA ILE A 139 7.69 -4.40 -5.35
C ILE A 139 6.37 -4.03 -6.03
N MET A 140 6.18 -2.75 -6.35
CA MET A 140 4.98 -2.31 -7.06
C MET A 140 4.96 -2.80 -8.51
N ILE A 141 6.12 -2.93 -9.17
CA ILE A 141 6.18 -3.36 -10.59
C ILE A 141 5.74 -4.81 -10.66
N ASP A 142 6.21 -5.63 -9.73
CA ASP A 142 5.75 -7.00 -9.53
C ASP A 142 4.22 -7.06 -9.35
N SER A 143 3.65 -6.17 -8.52
CA SER A 143 2.20 -6.09 -8.31
C SER A 143 1.44 -5.84 -9.61
N PHE A 144 1.89 -4.87 -10.40
CA PHE A 144 1.24 -4.49 -11.65
C PHE A 144 1.38 -5.58 -12.72
N ALA A 145 2.57 -6.17 -12.83
CA ALA A 145 2.83 -7.28 -13.76
C ALA A 145 1.88 -8.45 -13.48
N HIS A 146 1.66 -8.79 -12.22
CA HIS A 146 0.72 -9.84 -11.86
C HIS A 146 -0.75 -9.39 -12.04
N ASN A 147 -1.20 -8.32 -11.38
CA ASN A 147 -2.63 -7.96 -11.31
C ASN A 147 -3.20 -7.49 -12.65
N VAL A 148 -2.44 -6.67 -13.39
CA VAL A 148 -2.93 -6.04 -14.62
C VAL A 148 -2.51 -6.84 -15.84
N SER A 149 -1.21 -7.13 -15.98
CA SER A 149 -0.71 -7.77 -17.20
C SER A 149 -1.08 -9.26 -17.28
N ALA A 150 -0.63 -10.07 -16.33
CA ALA A 150 -0.71 -11.53 -16.43
C ALA A 150 -2.13 -12.08 -16.32
N HIS A 151 -2.95 -11.57 -15.38
CA HIS A 151 -4.31 -12.06 -15.18
C HIS A 151 -5.30 -11.37 -16.11
N SER A 152 -5.35 -10.04 -16.09
CA SER A 152 -6.44 -9.29 -16.71
C SER A 152 -6.23 -9.07 -18.22
N LEU A 153 -5.12 -8.46 -18.64
CA LEU A 153 -4.90 -8.12 -20.05
C LEU A 153 -4.72 -9.35 -20.95
N VAL A 154 -4.09 -10.42 -20.45
CA VAL A 154 -3.99 -11.70 -21.17
C VAL A 154 -5.38 -12.32 -21.38
N ALA A 155 -6.24 -12.30 -20.35
CA ALA A 155 -7.60 -12.80 -20.47
C ALA A 155 -8.42 -11.97 -21.47
N LEU A 156 -8.35 -10.64 -21.39
CA LEU A 156 -9.07 -9.73 -22.29
C LEU A 156 -8.61 -9.87 -23.74
N ASN A 157 -7.31 -10.01 -23.98
CA ASN A 157 -6.79 -10.26 -25.32
C ASN A 157 -7.37 -11.55 -25.93
N TRP A 158 -7.46 -12.62 -25.13
CA TRP A 158 -8.07 -13.86 -25.57
C TRP A 158 -9.56 -13.67 -25.89
N TRP A 159 -10.33 -13.04 -25.00
CA TRP A 159 -11.75 -12.79 -25.24
C TRP A 159 -12.04 -11.87 -26.42
N PHE A 160 -11.28 -10.78 -26.60
CA PHE A 160 -11.48 -9.90 -27.75
C PHE A 160 -11.16 -10.60 -29.07
N LYS A 161 -10.19 -11.52 -29.09
CA LYS A 161 -9.96 -12.37 -30.27
C LYS A 161 -11.13 -13.30 -30.55
N GLN A 162 -11.60 -14.03 -29.55
CA GLN A 162 -12.75 -14.92 -29.68
C GLN A 162 -14.01 -14.17 -30.13
N ARG A 163 -14.29 -13.02 -29.51
CA ARG A 163 -15.41 -12.16 -29.91
C ARG A 163 -15.25 -11.62 -31.32
N ALA A 164 -14.06 -11.21 -31.74
CA ALA A 164 -13.83 -10.73 -33.11
C ALA A 164 -14.04 -11.84 -34.15
N GLU A 165 -13.62 -13.07 -33.85
CA GLU A 165 -13.89 -14.26 -34.67
C GLU A 165 -15.40 -14.53 -34.77
N ASN A 166 -16.13 -14.44 -33.65
CA ASN A 166 -17.59 -14.58 -33.62
C ASN A 166 -18.31 -13.56 -34.50
N LEU A 167 -17.94 -12.27 -34.36
CA LEU A 167 -18.54 -11.21 -35.15
C LEU A 167 -18.23 -11.37 -36.66
N ARG A 168 -17.03 -11.86 -37.00
CA ARG A 168 -16.58 -11.99 -38.39
C ARG A 168 -17.15 -13.21 -39.11
N LEU A 169 -17.23 -14.35 -38.44
CA LEU A 169 -17.59 -15.64 -39.05
C LEU A 169 -19.01 -16.10 -38.71
N GLY A 170 -19.48 -15.81 -37.49
CA GLY A 170 -20.74 -16.32 -36.96
C GLY A 170 -21.96 -15.51 -37.41
N ILE A 171 -21.92 -14.17 -37.29
CA ILE A 171 -23.09 -13.33 -37.59
C ILE A 171 -23.51 -13.38 -39.07
N PRO A 172 -22.60 -13.27 -40.06
CA PRO A 172 -23.01 -13.35 -41.46
C PRO A 172 -23.54 -14.74 -41.83
N ARG A 173 -22.86 -15.81 -41.38
CA ARG A 173 -23.24 -17.19 -41.65
C ARG A 173 -24.56 -17.59 -40.99
N HIS A 174 -24.80 -17.16 -39.76
CA HIS A 174 -26.07 -17.37 -39.09
C HIS A 174 -27.21 -16.61 -39.78
N ARG A 175 -26.98 -15.37 -40.25
CA ARG A 175 -27.99 -14.65 -41.06
C ARG A 175 -28.33 -15.38 -42.36
N GLU A 176 -27.34 -15.97 -43.02
CA GLU A 176 -27.55 -16.81 -44.22
C GLU A 176 -28.35 -18.08 -43.88
N GLU A 177 -27.98 -18.79 -42.82
CA GLU A 177 -28.68 -20.00 -42.34
C GLU A 177 -30.14 -19.68 -41.90
N VAL A 178 -30.37 -18.54 -41.25
CA VAL A 178 -31.71 -18.05 -40.89
C VAL A 178 -32.52 -17.70 -42.13
N ALA A 179 -31.92 -17.03 -43.10
CA ALA A 179 -32.59 -16.70 -44.37
C ALA A 179 -32.97 -17.98 -45.14
N GLU A 180 -32.06 -18.95 -45.23
CA GLU A 180 -32.31 -20.25 -45.86
C GLU A 180 -33.39 -21.04 -45.12
N ALA A 181 -33.37 -21.07 -43.78
CA ALA A 181 -34.42 -21.73 -43.01
C ALA A 181 -35.80 -21.05 -43.15
N GLN A 182 -35.84 -19.71 -43.18
CA GLN A 182 -37.07 -18.98 -43.47
C GLN A 182 -37.58 -19.27 -44.88
N GLU A 183 -36.69 -19.36 -45.87
CA GLU A 183 -37.02 -19.72 -47.24
C GLU A 183 -37.54 -21.15 -47.33
N ILE A 184 -36.94 -22.10 -46.62
CA ILE A 184 -37.41 -23.49 -46.56
C ILE A 184 -38.82 -23.56 -45.96
N ILE A 185 -39.06 -22.86 -44.85
CA ILE A 185 -40.38 -22.84 -44.20
C ILE A 185 -41.43 -22.26 -45.14
N ARG A 186 -41.12 -21.16 -45.82
CA ARG A 186 -42.05 -20.51 -46.75
C ARG A 186 -42.29 -21.32 -48.02
N SER A 187 -41.30 -22.07 -48.49
CA SER A 187 -41.35 -22.76 -49.78
C SER A 187 -41.83 -24.21 -49.70
N PHE A 188 -41.58 -24.90 -48.58
CA PHE A 188 -41.79 -26.34 -48.48
C PHE A 188 -42.76 -26.77 -47.37
N VAL A 189 -43.28 -25.85 -46.55
CA VAL A 189 -44.34 -26.20 -45.58
C VAL A 189 -45.70 -26.25 -46.32
N PRO A 190 -46.38 -27.41 -46.35
CA PRO A 190 -47.62 -27.59 -47.10
C PRO A 190 -48.75 -26.66 -46.65
N GLU A 191 -49.64 -26.28 -47.57
CA GLU A 191 -50.87 -25.55 -47.26
C GLU A 191 -51.72 -26.34 -46.25
N GLY A 192 -51.97 -25.73 -45.08
CA GLY A 192 -52.67 -26.34 -43.95
C GLY A 192 -51.88 -26.34 -42.64
N PHE A 193 -50.56 -26.12 -42.69
CA PHE A 193 -49.73 -25.86 -41.51
C PHE A 193 -49.56 -24.35 -41.29
N ASP A 194 -49.64 -23.93 -40.03
CA ASP A 194 -49.47 -22.54 -39.62
C ASP A 194 -47.98 -22.15 -39.66
N GLN A 195 -47.57 -21.60 -40.81
CA GLN A 195 -46.20 -21.15 -41.07
C GLN A 195 -45.79 -20.04 -40.08
N ASP A 196 -46.70 -19.16 -39.68
CA ASP A 196 -46.44 -18.08 -38.73
C ASP A 196 -46.12 -18.64 -37.35
N ARG A 197 -46.85 -19.68 -36.91
CA ARG A 197 -46.56 -20.38 -35.65
C ARG A 197 -45.20 -21.09 -35.68
N LEU A 198 -44.80 -21.69 -36.80
CA LEU A 198 -43.47 -22.30 -36.96
C LEU A 198 -42.35 -21.26 -36.88
N LEU A 199 -42.53 -20.12 -37.55
CA LEU A 199 -41.60 -18.99 -37.46
C LEU A 199 -41.55 -18.43 -36.03
N GLN A 200 -42.68 -18.38 -35.32
CA GLN A 200 -42.75 -17.94 -33.92
C GLN A 200 -42.02 -18.90 -32.97
N LEU A 201 -42.13 -20.21 -33.19
CA LEU A 201 -41.44 -21.24 -32.41
C LEU A 201 -39.92 -21.22 -32.64
N LEU A 202 -39.50 -20.89 -33.86
CA LEU A 202 -38.09 -20.77 -34.25
C LEU A 202 -37.53 -19.36 -34.05
N LYS A 203 -38.37 -18.39 -33.66
CA LYS A 203 -37.97 -17.01 -33.38
C LYS A 203 -36.77 -16.92 -32.42
N PRO A 204 -36.70 -17.69 -31.31
CA PRO A 204 -35.52 -17.67 -30.44
C PRO A 204 -34.23 -18.17 -31.12
N TRP A 205 -34.34 -19.04 -32.13
CA TRP A 205 -33.21 -19.50 -32.93
C TRP A 205 -32.83 -18.49 -34.03
N PHE A 206 -33.82 -17.82 -34.64
CA PHE A 206 -33.58 -16.74 -35.62
C PHE A 206 -33.02 -15.45 -34.99
N GLU A 207 -33.40 -15.18 -33.75
CA GLU A 207 -32.94 -14.03 -32.97
C GLU A 207 -31.70 -14.37 -32.11
N GLY A 208 -31.39 -15.66 -31.94
CA GLY A 208 -30.28 -16.14 -31.13
C GLY A 208 -28.97 -16.22 -31.91
N PHE A 209 -27.93 -15.53 -31.44
CA PHE A 209 -26.59 -15.63 -32.04
C PHE A 209 -25.92 -16.96 -31.66
N PHE A 210 -26.19 -18.04 -32.39
CA PHE A 210 -25.46 -19.29 -32.22
C PHE A 210 -24.18 -19.28 -33.06
N VAL A 211 -23.03 -19.39 -32.40
CA VAL A 211 -21.74 -19.67 -33.06
C VAL A 211 -21.35 -21.11 -32.76
N LYS A 212 -20.96 -21.86 -33.80
CA LYS A 212 -20.27 -23.15 -33.62
C LYS A 212 -18.91 -22.88 -32.96
N ASP A 213 -18.63 -23.56 -31.85
CA ASP A 213 -17.35 -23.60 -31.11
C ASP A 213 -17.07 -22.47 -30.09
N VAL A 214 -18.00 -21.54 -29.86
CA VAL A 214 -17.92 -20.64 -28.70
C VAL A 214 -18.87 -21.08 -27.61
N ASP A 215 -18.36 -21.09 -26.37
CA ASP A 215 -19.13 -21.47 -25.20
C ASP A 215 -20.41 -20.60 -25.12
N PRO A 216 -21.60 -21.20 -25.35
CA PRO A 216 -22.87 -20.46 -25.37
C PRO A 216 -23.20 -19.85 -24.01
N GLN A 217 -22.47 -20.23 -22.94
CA GLN A 217 -22.67 -19.72 -21.59
C GLN A 217 -21.95 -18.39 -21.31
N TYR A 218 -21.23 -17.80 -22.28
CA TYR A 218 -20.55 -16.52 -22.10
C TYR A 218 -21.22 -15.38 -22.88
N ASP A 219 -22.13 -14.67 -22.22
CA ASP A 219 -22.83 -13.53 -22.80
C ASP A 219 -21.87 -12.45 -23.30
N LEU A 220 -20.72 -12.23 -22.65
CA LEU A 220 -19.70 -11.27 -23.14
C LEU A 220 -19.20 -11.60 -24.56
N LEU A 221 -18.99 -12.88 -24.87
CA LEU A 221 -18.50 -13.32 -26.18
C LEU A 221 -19.60 -13.28 -27.25
N ASN A 222 -20.85 -13.46 -26.81
CA ASN A 222 -22.03 -13.48 -27.66
C ASN A 222 -22.72 -12.11 -27.74
N PHE A 223 -22.27 -11.11 -26.97
CA PHE A 223 -22.89 -9.80 -26.90
C PHE A 223 -22.76 -9.05 -28.24
N PRO A 224 -23.88 -8.77 -28.94
CA PRO A 224 -23.86 -8.18 -30.28
C PRO A 224 -23.58 -6.68 -30.25
N GLY A 225 -23.82 -6.02 -29.11
CA GLY A 225 -23.67 -4.58 -28.94
C GLY A 225 -22.21 -4.11 -28.82
N PRO A 226 -21.97 -2.79 -28.88
CA PRO A 226 -20.66 -2.22 -28.61
C PRO A 226 -20.31 -2.35 -27.12
N LEU A 227 -19.07 -2.77 -26.81
CA LEU A 227 -18.54 -2.82 -25.44
C LEU A 227 -17.97 -1.46 -24.99
N ALA A 228 -18.47 -0.35 -25.53
CA ALA A 228 -17.91 0.98 -25.25
C ALA A 228 -18.05 1.37 -23.77
N ARG A 229 -19.15 0.95 -23.14
CA ARG A 229 -19.43 1.19 -21.71
C ARG A 229 -18.50 0.40 -20.79
N GLU A 230 -18.03 -0.75 -21.24
CA GLU A 230 -17.12 -1.63 -20.51
C GLU A 230 -15.64 -1.27 -20.76
N ILE A 231 -15.30 -0.86 -21.98
CA ILE A 231 -13.94 -0.51 -22.38
C ILE A 231 -13.53 0.86 -21.82
N GLN A 232 -14.43 1.84 -21.80
CA GLN A 232 -14.09 3.19 -21.33
C GLN A 232 -13.57 3.19 -19.88
N PRO A 233 -14.21 2.51 -18.91
CA PRO A 233 -13.70 2.48 -17.55
C PRO A 233 -12.40 1.69 -17.40
N LEU A 234 -12.20 0.63 -18.20
CA LEU A 234 -10.92 -0.09 -18.25
C LEU A 234 -9.79 0.84 -18.71
N LEU A 235 -9.99 1.62 -19.77
CA LEU A 235 -9.00 2.59 -20.26
C LEU A 235 -8.74 3.69 -19.23
N LYS A 236 -9.79 4.23 -18.58
CA LYS A 236 -9.67 5.19 -17.47
C LYS A 236 -8.81 4.58 -16.34
N PHE A 237 -9.09 3.34 -15.94
CA PHE A 237 -8.35 2.64 -14.89
C PHE A 237 -6.87 2.46 -15.24
N LEU A 238 -6.55 2.02 -16.48
CA LEU A 238 -5.17 1.85 -16.93
C LEU A 238 -4.42 3.19 -16.99
N MET A 239 -5.08 4.25 -17.47
CA MET A 239 -4.53 5.61 -17.46
C MET A 239 -4.24 6.08 -16.02
N GLN A 240 -5.18 5.86 -15.10
CA GLN A 240 -5.02 6.22 -13.71
C GLN A 240 -3.93 5.40 -12.99
N LYS A 241 -3.73 4.12 -13.34
CA LYS A 241 -2.55 3.35 -12.89
C LYS A 241 -1.24 4.02 -13.33
N GLY A 242 -1.20 4.66 -14.51
CA GLY A 242 -0.07 5.50 -14.94
C GLY A 242 0.17 6.73 -14.03
N ALA A 243 -0.91 7.38 -13.58
CA ALA A 243 -0.81 8.48 -12.60
C ALA A 243 -0.36 7.98 -11.21
N PHE A 244 -0.83 6.80 -10.79
CA PHE A 244 -0.37 6.13 -9.57
C PHE A 244 1.15 5.89 -9.58
N TRP A 245 1.71 5.46 -10.72
CA TRP A 245 3.16 5.33 -10.92
C TRP A 245 3.92 6.66 -10.80
N SER A 246 3.31 7.74 -11.28
CA SER A 246 3.85 9.08 -11.07
C SER A 246 3.86 9.47 -9.59
N GLY A 247 2.86 9.04 -8.82
CA GLY A 247 2.82 9.16 -7.36
C GLY A 247 3.98 8.43 -6.67
N ILE A 248 4.19 7.15 -7.00
CA ILE A 248 5.30 6.34 -6.46
C ILE A 248 6.66 6.99 -6.76
N SER A 249 6.86 7.46 -7.99
CA SER A 249 8.15 8.04 -8.39
C SER A 249 8.41 9.42 -7.79
N ARG A 250 7.38 10.18 -7.45
CA ARG A 250 7.51 11.50 -6.79
C ARG A 250 7.55 11.41 -5.27
N ASP A 251 7.08 10.30 -4.70
CA ASP A 251 6.91 10.01 -3.26
C ASP A 251 5.93 10.94 -2.53
N HIS A 252 5.99 12.24 -2.78
CA HIS A 252 5.05 13.21 -2.23
C HIS A 252 3.81 13.31 -3.14
N THR A 253 2.64 13.10 -2.55
CA THR A 253 1.38 13.55 -3.16
C THR A 253 0.97 14.89 -2.57
N PHE A 254 0.71 15.89 -3.40
CA PHE A 254 0.17 17.17 -2.93
C PHE A 254 -1.35 17.07 -2.90
N GLY A 255 -1.94 17.34 -1.73
CA GLY A 255 -3.38 17.32 -1.54
C GLY A 255 -3.98 15.90 -1.46
N GLY A 256 -5.29 15.82 -1.68
CA GLY A 256 -6.06 14.59 -1.69
C GLY A 256 -7.53 14.88 -1.87
N GLU A 257 -8.32 13.82 -1.97
CA GLU A 257 -9.75 13.91 -2.26
C GLU A 257 -10.56 13.42 -1.07
N SER A 258 -11.65 14.14 -0.75
CA SER A 258 -12.66 13.68 0.20
C SER A 258 -13.85 13.10 -0.56
N ALA A 259 -13.99 11.78 -0.56
CA ALA A 259 -15.02 11.06 -1.30
C ALA A 259 -15.87 10.20 -0.35
N SER A 260 -17.12 9.92 -0.73
CA SER A 260 -17.88 8.89 -0.03
C SER A 260 -17.34 7.52 -0.37
N MET A 261 -17.44 6.56 0.56
CA MET A 261 -17.01 5.19 0.28
C MET A 261 -17.86 4.56 -0.83
N PHE A 262 -19.12 5.02 -1.01
CA PHE A 262 -19.95 4.61 -2.13
C PHE A 262 -19.34 5.04 -3.46
N ASP A 263 -18.89 6.30 -3.59
CA ASP A 263 -18.28 6.77 -4.84
C ASP A 263 -16.97 6.02 -5.16
N VAL A 264 -16.13 5.82 -4.13
CA VAL A 264 -14.86 5.10 -4.27
C VAL A 264 -15.09 3.67 -4.75
N LEU A 265 -16.08 2.97 -4.20
CA LEU A 265 -16.39 1.60 -4.58
C LEU A 265 -17.17 1.54 -5.88
N TRP A 266 -18.31 2.20 -5.98
CA TRP A 266 -19.24 2.09 -7.10
C TRP A 266 -18.69 2.71 -8.39
N ASN A 267 -18.29 3.98 -8.34
CA ASN A 267 -17.93 4.74 -9.54
C ASN A 267 -16.49 4.46 -10.01
N ASP A 268 -15.56 4.24 -9.08
CA ASP A 268 -14.14 4.12 -9.41
C ASP A 268 -13.60 2.68 -9.40
N PHE A 269 -14.17 1.75 -8.62
CA PHE A 269 -13.70 0.35 -8.56
C PHE A 269 -14.61 -0.62 -9.32
N ILE A 270 -15.87 -0.73 -8.90
CA ILE A 270 -16.89 -1.69 -9.36
C ILE A 270 -17.23 -1.48 -10.83
N ASN A 271 -17.30 -0.22 -11.27
CA ASN A 271 -17.59 0.14 -12.66
C ASN A 271 -16.42 -0.16 -13.61
N ASN A 272 -15.72 -1.28 -13.42
CA ASN A 272 -14.71 -1.82 -14.32
C ASN A 272 -14.86 -3.36 -14.43
N PRO A 273 -15.98 -3.83 -15.00
CA PRO A 273 -16.33 -5.25 -15.00
C PRO A 273 -15.34 -6.10 -15.80
N LEU A 274 -14.75 -5.56 -16.87
CA LEU A 274 -13.74 -6.28 -17.65
C LEU A 274 -12.50 -6.59 -16.83
N TYR A 275 -12.02 -5.65 -16.03
CA TYR A 275 -10.88 -5.88 -15.15
C TYR A 275 -11.25 -6.82 -14.01
N LEU A 276 -12.32 -6.49 -13.26
CA LEU A 276 -12.70 -7.25 -12.07
C LEU A 276 -13.20 -8.66 -12.37
N GLY A 277 -13.83 -8.88 -13.53
CA GLY A 277 -14.24 -10.21 -13.96
C GLY A 277 -13.13 -11.04 -14.62
N THR A 278 -11.94 -10.46 -14.86
CA THR A 278 -10.77 -11.19 -15.39
C THR A 278 -9.65 -11.41 -14.38
N ILE A 279 -9.65 -10.68 -13.27
CA ILE A 279 -8.57 -10.72 -12.28
C ILE A 279 -8.33 -12.12 -11.66
N ALA A 280 -9.36 -12.98 -11.63
CA ALA A 280 -9.31 -14.37 -11.13
C ALA A 280 -9.51 -15.42 -12.25
N LYS A 281 -9.29 -15.04 -13.52
CA LYS A 281 -9.53 -15.90 -14.68
C LYS A 281 -8.60 -17.11 -14.73
N SER A 282 -7.38 -17.02 -14.20
CA SER A 282 -6.44 -18.16 -14.09
C SER A 282 -7.02 -19.31 -13.28
N GLU A 283 -7.92 -19.02 -12.35
CA GLU A 283 -8.63 -19.97 -11.52
C GLU A 283 -10.02 -20.30 -12.10
N SER A 284 -10.32 -19.90 -13.34
CA SER A 284 -11.60 -20.08 -14.04
C SER A 284 -12.79 -19.37 -13.40
N ILE A 285 -12.53 -18.31 -12.62
CA ILE A 285 -13.57 -17.52 -11.95
C ILE A 285 -13.82 -16.24 -12.75
N HIS A 286 -15.10 -16.00 -13.06
CA HIS A 286 -15.56 -14.87 -13.89
C HIS A 286 -16.67 -14.04 -13.22
N ARG A 287 -17.08 -14.47 -12.03
CA ARG A 287 -18.14 -13.87 -11.22
C ARG A 287 -17.54 -13.42 -9.90
N LEU A 288 -17.74 -12.14 -9.56
CA LEU A 288 -17.28 -11.50 -8.33
C LEU A 288 -18.45 -10.81 -7.65
N ARG A 289 -18.74 -11.20 -6.41
CA ARG A 289 -19.70 -10.53 -5.53
C ARG A 289 -18.94 -9.68 -4.51
N ILE A 290 -19.39 -8.45 -4.29
CA ILE A 290 -18.84 -7.59 -3.23
C ILE A 290 -19.87 -7.49 -2.12
N ARG A 291 -19.54 -8.12 -0.99
CA ARG A 291 -20.29 -8.00 0.27
C ARG A 291 -19.71 -6.86 1.08
N VAL A 292 -20.58 -6.01 1.62
CA VAL A 292 -20.21 -4.92 2.51
C VAL A 292 -20.82 -5.16 3.88
N VAL A 293 -20.05 -4.86 4.93
CA VAL A 293 -20.47 -4.85 6.33
C VAL A 293 -20.13 -3.48 6.91
N VAL A 294 -21.09 -2.79 7.49
CA VAL A 294 -20.85 -1.54 8.24
C VAL A 294 -21.09 -1.85 9.71
N TYR A 295 -20.08 -1.64 10.54
CA TYR A 295 -20.14 -1.86 11.98
C TYR A 295 -20.52 -0.60 12.73
N GLU A 296 -21.03 -0.78 13.95
CA GLU A 296 -21.13 0.32 14.89
C GLU A 296 -19.75 0.90 15.16
N ALA A 297 -19.71 2.23 15.28
CA ALA A 297 -18.47 2.93 15.51
C ALA A 297 -17.80 2.51 16.83
N ALA A 298 -16.49 2.27 16.78
CA ALA A 298 -15.72 1.81 17.91
C ALA A 298 -15.57 2.91 18.97
N ASN A 299 -15.63 2.53 20.24
CA ASN A 299 -15.36 3.43 21.38
C ASN A 299 -13.88 3.45 21.78
N THR A 300 -13.07 2.56 21.21
CA THR A 300 -11.64 2.41 21.51
C THR A 300 -10.88 2.13 20.23
N THR A 301 -9.65 2.63 20.12
CA THR A 301 -8.76 2.28 19.02
C THR A 301 -8.37 0.81 19.14
N LEU A 302 -8.46 0.11 18.02
CA LEU A 302 -8.09 -1.31 17.85
C LEU A 302 -6.58 -1.59 18.03
N GLY A 303 -5.80 -0.63 18.55
CA GLY A 303 -4.34 -0.64 18.54
C GLY A 303 -3.66 -0.85 19.90
N ARG A 304 -4.37 -1.30 20.94
CA ARG A 304 -3.67 -1.88 22.09
C ARG A 304 -3.52 -3.38 21.91
N HIS A 305 -2.26 -3.80 21.80
CA HIS A 305 -1.77 -5.15 22.07
C HIS A 305 -1.95 -5.54 23.56
N ASP A 306 -3.05 -5.13 24.19
CA ASP A 306 -3.42 -5.63 25.51
C ASP A 306 -3.88 -7.07 25.30
N VAL A 307 -3.25 -7.99 26.03
CA VAL A 307 -3.57 -9.43 26.11
C VAL A 307 -5.08 -9.68 26.35
N ALA A 308 -5.80 -8.68 26.87
CA ALA A 308 -7.24 -8.67 27.10
C ALA A 308 -8.12 -8.53 25.83
N MET A 309 -7.57 -8.15 24.66
CA MET A 309 -8.30 -7.96 23.39
C MET A 309 -8.07 -9.08 22.36
N ALA A 310 -7.72 -10.29 22.82
CA ALA A 310 -7.46 -11.43 21.94
C ALA A 310 -8.68 -11.81 21.06
N GLN A 311 -9.88 -11.40 21.48
CA GLN A 311 -11.14 -11.69 20.82
C GLN A 311 -12.12 -10.53 20.98
N GLN A 312 -12.76 -10.12 19.89
CA GLN A 312 -13.80 -9.08 19.91
C GLN A 312 -14.92 -9.42 18.93
N ARG A 313 -16.17 -9.31 19.38
CA ARG A 313 -17.35 -9.36 18.50
C ARG A 313 -17.76 -7.94 18.14
N ARG A 314 -17.90 -7.64 16.84
CA ARG A 314 -18.34 -6.33 16.35
C ARG A 314 -19.84 -6.32 16.08
N GLU A 315 -20.53 -5.24 16.47
CA GLU A 315 -21.95 -5.06 16.22
C GLU A 315 -22.21 -4.49 14.83
N VAL A 316 -23.14 -5.10 14.09
CA VAL A 316 -23.41 -4.79 12.68
C VAL A 316 -24.56 -3.79 12.57
N VAL A 317 -24.33 -2.67 11.89
CA VAL A 317 -25.37 -1.70 11.54
C VAL A 317 -26.12 -2.15 10.30
N THR A 318 -25.39 -2.52 9.25
CA THR A 318 -25.97 -3.05 8.01
C THR A 318 -24.97 -3.94 7.28
N GLN A 319 -25.46 -4.93 6.57
CA GLN A 319 -24.64 -5.80 5.74
C GLN A 319 -25.40 -6.41 4.59
N GLY A 320 -24.68 -6.84 3.55
CA GLY A 320 -25.23 -7.60 2.45
C GLY A 320 -24.38 -7.50 1.19
N VAL A 321 -24.85 -8.09 0.10
CA VAL A 321 -24.20 -7.96 -1.20
C VAL A 321 -24.56 -6.58 -1.77
N LEU A 322 -23.54 -5.76 -2.01
CA LEU A 322 -23.68 -4.45 -2.67
C LEU A 322 -23.87 -4.63 -4.18
N VAL A 323 -23.03 -5.49 -4.77
CA VAL A 323 -22.96 -5.67 -6.21
C VAL A 323 -22.48 -7.06 -6.58
N GLU A 324 -22.89 -7.51 -7.76
CA GLU A 324 -22.38 -8.67 -8.44
C GLU A 324 -21.86 -8.28 -9.83
N ILE A 325 -20.66 -8.73 -10.16
CA ILE A 325 -20.02 -8.57 -11.46
C ILE A 325 -19.93 -9.96 -12.07
N ASP A 326 -20.52 -10.16 -13.25
CA ASP A 326 -20.53 -11.46 -13.91
C ASP A 326 -20.33 -11.28 -15.43
N LEU A 327 -19.21 -11.79 -15.93
CA LEU A 327 -18.89 -11.73 -17.36
C LEU A 327 -19.50 -12.89 -18.16
N LYS A 328 -20.08 -13.89 -17.49
CA LYS A 328 -20.83 -14.97 -18.14
C LYS A 328 -22.27 -14.55 -18.43
N GLN A 329 -22.90 -13.77 -17.55
CA GLN A 329 -24.31 -13.45 -17.64
C GLN A 329 -24.60 -11.95 -17.69
N ARG A 330 -25.33 -11.52 -18.72
CA ARG A 330 -25.83 -10.15 -18.87
C ARG A 330 -26.89 -9.86 -17.82
N ARG A 331 -26.88 -8.66 -17.24
CA ARG A 331 -27.90 -8.20 -16.31
C ARG A 331 -29.30 -8.14 -16.96
N PRO A 332 -30.37 -8.31 -16.18
CA PRO A 332 -31.72 -8.00 -16.63
C PRO A 332 -31.83 -6.56 -17.13
N ASP A 333 -32.64 -6.37 -18.17
CA ASP A 333 -32.95 -5.03 -18.69
C ASP A 333 -33.80 -4.24 -17.67
N ILE A 334 -33.68 -2.92 -17.71
CA ILE A 334 -34.56 -2.01 -16.95
C ILE A 334 -35.95 -2.12 -17.56
N VAL A 335 -36.95 -2.34 -16.71
CA VAL A 335 -38.36 -2.51 -17.11
C VAL A 335 -39.20 -1.35 -16.61
N SER A 336 -40.38 -1.16 -17.19
CA SER A 336 -41.39 -0.24 -16.63
C SER A 336 -42.24 -0.97 -15.61
N ASP A 337 -42.41 -0.41 -14.42
CA ASP A 337 -43.35 -0.91 -13.42
C ASP A 337 -44.82 -0.64 -13.82
N ALA A 338 -45.76 -1.12 -13.00
CA ALA A 338 -47.20 -0.92 -13.23
C ALA A 338 -47.62 0.57 -13.24
N SER A 339 -46.79 1.47 -12.72
CA SER A 339 -47.00 2.92 -12.74
C SER A 339 -46.31 3.62 -13.93
N GLY A 340 -45.63 2.86 -14.79
CA GLY A 340 -44.89 3.36 -15.96
C GLY A 340 -43.48 3.88 -15.63
N LYS A 341 -43.01 3.72 -14.39
CA LYS A 341 -41.67 4.19 -13.98
C LYS A 341 -40.60 3.15 -14.31
N ALA A 342 -39.43 3.62 -14.71
CA ALA A 342 -38.28 2.77 -14.97
C ALA A 342 -37.76 2.17 -13.65
N VAL A 343 -37.69 0.84 -13.60
CA VAL A 343 -37.23 0.08 -12.44
C VAL A 343 -36.28 -1.03 -12.85
N TYR A 344 -35.32 -1.32 -11.98
CA TYR A 344 -34.44 -2.48 -12.10
C TYR A 344 -34.98 -3.65 -11.25
N PRO A 345 -35.23 -4.82 -11.85
CA PRO A 345 -35.73 -5.98 -11.12
C PRO A 345 -34.61 -6.68 -10.34
N LEU A 346 -34.84 -6.95 -9.05
CA LEU A 346 -33.93 -7.73 -8.20
C LEU A 346 -34.32 -9.22 -8.18
N PRO A 347 -33.37 -10.13 -7.88
CA PRO A 347 -33.64 -11.57 -7.84
C PRO A 347 -34.72 -12.00 -6.83
N ASN A 348 -34.88 -11.22 -5.75
CA ASN A 348 -35.88 -11.45 -4.71
C ASN A 348 -37.30 -10.99 -5.12
N GLY A 349 -37.49 -10.46 -6.33
CA GLY A 349 -38.75 -9.92 -6.83
C GLY A 349 -39.02 -8.47 -6.45
N GLU A 350 -38.14 -7.83 -5.68
CA GLU A 350 -38.19 -6.40 -5.41
C GLU A 350 -37.67 -5.59 -6.61
N HIS A 351 -37.89 -4.27 -6.57
CA HIS A 351 -37.52 -3.37 -7.67
C HIS A 351 -36.82 -2.13 -7.15
N LEU A 352 -35.77 -1.69 -7.84
CA LEU A 352 -35.07 -0.44 -7.56
C LEU A 352 -35.49 0.63 -8.57
N ASN A 353 -36.00 1.76 -8.07
CA ASN A 353 -36.46 2.85 -8.92
C ASN A 353 -35.29 3.66 -9.49
N ILE A 354 -35.21 3.80 -10.82
CA ILE A 354 -34.12 4.50 -11.51
C ILE A 354 -34.10 6.00 -11.20
N ASP A 355 -35.24 6.64 -10.93
CA ASP A 355 -35.28 8.05 -10.51
C ASP A 355 -34.60 8.26 -9.14
N THR A 356 -34.61 7.23 -8.28
CA THR A 356 -33.95 7.24 -6.97
C THR A 356 -32.49 6.79 -7.05
N PHE A 357 -32.19 5.90 -7.99
CA PHE A 357 -30.87 5.31 -8.20
C PHE A 357 -30.44 5.47 -9.67
N PRO A 358 -30.21 6.71 -10.14
CA PRO A 358 -29.91 7.00 -11.55
C PRO A 358 -28.63 6.29 -12.02
N GLU A 359 -27.69 6.04 -11.12
CA GLU A 359 -26.45 5.33 -11.42
C GLU A 359 -26.67 3.91 -11.99
N LEU A 360 -27.83 3.29 -11.73
CA LEU A 360 -28.15 1.96 -12.28
C LEU A 360 -28.39 2.00 -13.80
N ALA A 361 -28.80 3.13 -14.35
CA ALA A 361 -29.04 3.30 -15.78
C ALA A 361 -27.73 3.34 -16.59
N GLU A 362 -26.68 3.94 -16.02
CA GLU A 362 -25.38 4.13 -16.68
C GLU A 362 -24.41 2.95 -16.47
N MET A 363 -24.76 2.03 -15.57
CA MET A 363 -23.94 0.88 -15.23
C MET A 363 -23.77 -0.10 -16.39
N SER A 364 -22.64 -0.81 -16.42
CA SER A 364 -22.37 -1.86 -17.42
C SER A 364 -23.40 -2.98 -17.41
N ASP A 365 -23.57 -3.60 -18.57
CA ASP A 365 -24.42 -4.78 -18.79
C ASP A 365 -23.96 -6.04 -18.03
N PHE A 366 -22.76 -6.04 -17.46
CA PHE A 366 -22.19 -7.17 -16.70
C PHE A 366 -22.11 -6.91 -15.19
N VAL A 367 -22.79 -5.87 -14.72
CA VAL A 367 -22.84 -5.51 -13.30
C VAL A 367 -24.30 -5.48 -12.86
N ARG A 368 -24.59 -6.04 -11.69
CA ARG A 368 -25.94 -6.18 -11.12
C ARG A 368 -25.92 -5.65 -9.67
N PRO A 369 -26.83 -4.74 -9.26
CA PRO A 369 -26.94 -4.36 -7.87
C PRO A 369 -27.34 -5.60 -7.03
N GLY A 370 -26.76 -5.73 -5.85
CA GLY A 370 -27.16 -6.77 -4.90
C GLY A 370 -28.44 -6.39 -4.15
N GLU A 371 -29.01 -7.36 -3.44
CA GLU A 371 -30.27 -7.20 -2.68
C GLU A 371 -30.18 -6.09 -1.62
N ALA A 372 -28.99 -5.85 -1.05
CA ALA A 372 -28.77 -4.85 -0.02
C ALA A 372 -28.35 -3.47 -0.60
N PHE A 373 -28.41 -3.27 -1.92
CA PHE A 373 -27.89 -2.08 -2.60
C PHE A 373 -28.41 -0.76 -2.00
N ALA A 374 -29.72 -0.61 -1.84
CA ALA A 374 -30.32 0.65 -1.36
C ALA A 374 -29.85 1.03 0.07
N THR A 375 -29.81 0.04 0.98
CA THR A 375 -29.39 0.25 2.37
C THR A 375 -27.89 0.53 2.45
N LEU A 376 -27.09 -0.21 1.68
CA LEU A 376 -25.64 -0.05 1.66
C LEU A 376 -25.21 1.26 0.97
N LYS A 377 -25.89 1.68 -0.10
CA LYS A 377 -25.66 2.98 -0.73
C LYS A 377 -25.77 4.10 0.30
N ARG A 378 -26.85 4.12 1.08
CA ARG A 378 -27.04 5.13 2.14
C ARG A 378 -25.89 5.13 3.15
N ALA A 379 -25.58 3.96 3.73
CA ALA A 379 -24.53 3.85 4.75
C ALA A 379 -23.13 4.24 4.22
N LEU A 380 -22.82 3.86 2.97
CA LEU A 380 -21.53 4.17 2.35
C LEU A 380 -21.43 5.61 1.83
N SER A 381 -22.55 6.25 1.48
CA SER A 381 -22.61 7.67 1.14
C SER A 381 -22.32 8.56 2.36
N ASP A 382 -22.78 8.15 3.54
CA ASP A 382 -22.54 8.87 4.80
C ASP A 382 -21.08 8.73 5.28
N LEU A 383 -20.40 7.65 4.90
CA LEU A 383 -19.02 7.38 5.25
C LEU A 383 -18.04 8.09 4.30
N ARG A 384 -17.65 9.32 4.64
CA ARG A 384 -16.65 10.08 3.88
C ARG A 384 -15.23 9.80 4.32
N VAL A 385 -14.36 9.46 3.37
CA VAL A 385 -12.94 9.17 3.59
C VAL A 385 -12.06 10.12 2.82
N PHE A 386 -10.84 10.33 3.33
CA PHE A 386 -9.78 11.06 2.67
C PHE A 386 -8.82 10.10 1.97
N LEU A 387 -8.54 10.39 0.70
CA LEU A 387 -7.64 9.63 -0.15
C LEU A 387 -6.44 10.50 -0.57
N PRO A 388 -5.22 10.21 -0.05
CA PRO A 388 -4.03 11.01 -0.33
C PRO A 388 -3.69 11.04 -1.81
N GLY A 389 -3.42 12.21 -2.38
CA GLY A 389 -3.07 12.32 -3.81
C GLY A 389 -4.17 11.88 -4.77
N GLU A 390 -5.43 11.90 -4.34
CA GLU A 390 -6.63 11.60 -5.13
C GLU A 390 -6.56 10.22 -5.81
N VAL A 391 -6.12 10.19 -7.07
CA VAL A 391 -5.90 8.96 -7.86
C VAL A 391 -4.86 8.05 -7.20
N VAL A 392 -3.83 8.60 -6.57
CA VAL A 392 -2.77 7.79 -5.95
C VAL A 392 -3.32 6.99 -4.78
N GLY A 393 -4.05 7.64 -3.87
CA GLY A 393 -4.71 7.02 -2.73
C GLY A 393 -5.79 6.02 -3.16
N ARG A 394 -6.63 6.36 -4.14
CA ARG A 394 -7.60 5.41 -4.71
C ARG A 394 -6.94 4.13 -5.19
N HIS A 395 -5.86 4.24 -5.97
CA HIS A 395 -5.20 3.06 -6.53
C HIS A 395 -4.39 2.27 -5.49
N ALA A 396 -3.88 2.92 -4.44
CA ALA A 396 -3.34 2.21 -3.27
C ALA A 396 -4.42 1.36 -2.59
N PHE A 397 -5.61 1.93 -2.38
CA PHE A 397 -6.75 1.20 -1.85
C PHE A 397 -7.18 0.05 -2.77
N PHE A 398 -7.31 0.28 -4.07
CA PHE A 398 -7.68 -0.76 -5.04
C PHE A 398 -6.66 -1.90 -5.08
N THR A 399 -5.36 -1.61 -5.00
CA THR A 399 -4.34 -2.66 -4.97
C THR A 399 -4.46 -3.57 -3.74
N LEU A 400 -4.89 -3.07 -2.59
CA LEU A 400 -5.21 -3.92 -1.42
C LEU A 400 -6.38 -4.89 -1.72
N LEU A 401 -7.40 -4.42 -2.44
CA LEU A 401 -8.55 -5.24 -2.84
C LEU A 401 -8.16 -6.27 -3.91
N GLU A 402 -7.48 -5.83 -4.96
CA GLU A 402 -6.95 -6.67 -6.05
C GLU A 402 -6.11 -7.82 -5.49
N ASN A 403 -5.17 -7.51 -4.58
CA ASN A 403 -4.32 -8.51 -3.95
C ASN A 403 -5.11 -9.51 -3.11
N LYS A 404 -6.21 -9.09 -2.46
CA LYS A 404 -7.08 -10.04 -1.75
C LYS A 404 -7.85 -10.92 -2.72
N ILE A 405 -8.38 -10.39 -3.82
CA ILE A 405 -9.08 -11.19 -4.85
C ILE A 405 -8.15 -12.28 -5.40
N ARG A 406 -6.91 -11.90 -5.76
CA ARG A 406 -5.88 -12.83 -6.27
C ARG A 406 -5.51 -13.96 -5.31
N ASN A 407 -5.73 -13.79 -4.00
CA ASN A 407 -5.45 -14.84 -3.02
C ASN A 407 -6.34 -16.08 -3.21
N VAL A 408 -7.34 -16.03 -4.10
CA VAL A 408 -8.12 -17.20 -4.52
C VAL A 408 -7.26 -18.38 -4.97
N LYS A 409 -6.05 -18.14 -5.52
CA LYS A 409 -5.06 -19.16 -5.90
C LYS A 409 -4.63 -20.10 -4.76
N HIS A 410 -4.86 -19.70 -3.50
CA HIS A 410 -4.54 -20.50 -2.33
C HIS A 410 -5.64 -21.50 -1.94
N PHE A 411 -6.85 -21.38 -2.52
CA PHE A 411 -7.94 -22.32 -2.32
C PHE A 411 -7.84 -23.48 -3.31
N LYS A 412 -8.20 -24.69 -2.88
CA LYS A 412 -8.11 -25.92 -3.67
C LYS A 412 -9.32 -26.83 -3.39
N GLY A 413 -9.55 -27.81 -4.26
CA GLY A 413 -10.58 -28.83 -4.08
C GLY A 413 -12.00 -28.26 -4.10
N ALA A 414 -12.87 -28.77 -3.22
CA ALA A 414 -14.28 -28.40 -3.18
C ALA A 414 -14.51 -26.89 -2.98
N THR A 415 -13.67 -26.20 -2.19
CA THR A 415 -13.80 -24.76 -1.98
C THR A 415 -13.56 -23.97 -3.26
N LEU A 416 -12.55 -24.35 -4.06
CA LEU A 416 -12.28 -23.69 -5.34
C LEU A 416 -13.37 -23.99 -6.36
N GLN A 417 -13.87 -25.24 -6.41
CA GLN A 417 -14.97 -25.62 -7.28
C GLN A 417 -16.23 -24.79 -6.97
N HIS A 418 -16.57 -24.63 -5.70
CA HIS A 418 -17.66 -23.78 -5.28
C HIS A 418 -17.47 -22.32 -5.72
N MET A 419 -16.25 -21.76 -5.63
CA MET A 419 -15.96 -20.40 -6.12
C MET A 419 -16.05 -20.28 -7.65
N GLN A 420 -15.75 -21.35 -8.40
CA GLN A 420 -15.88 -21.39 -9.86
C GLN A 420 -17.35 -21.41 -10.30
N ASP A 421 -18.18 -22.14 -9.56
CA ASP A 421 -19.60 -22.34 -9.86
C ASP A 421 -20.46 -21.15 -9.37
N GLU A 422 -20.29 -20.75 -8.11
CA GLU A 422 -21.09 -19.70 -7.45
C GLU A 422 -20.47 -18.29 -7.53
N GLY A 423 -19.24 -18.19 -8.03
CA GLY A 423 -18.47 -16.95 -8.04
C GLY A 423 -17.72 -16.69 -6.73
N LEU A 424 -16.72 -15.83 -6.81
CA LEU A 424 -15.92 -15.38 -5.67
C LEU A 424 -16.64 -14.26 -4.93
N GLU A 425 -16.65 -14.29 -3.60
CA GLU A 425 -17.21 -13.20 -2.79
C GLU A 425 -16.11 -12.49 -2.00
N LEU A 426 -15.88 -11.22 -2.34
CA LEU A 426 -15.00 -10.30 -1.60
C LEU A 426 -15.83 -9.57 -0.55
N CYS A 427 -15.42 -9.68 0.70
CA CYS A 427 -16.03 -8.97 1.82
C CYS A 427 -15.21 -7.74 2.21
N LEU A 428 -15.90 -6.62 2.34
CA LEU A 428 -15.36 -5.35 2.84
C LEU A 428 -16.11 -4.98 4.11
N SER A 429 -15.39 -4.58 5.16
CA SER A 429 -16.01 -4.03 6.35
C SER A 429 -15.52 -2.62 6.66
N PHE A 430 -16.41 -1.76 7.16
CA PHE A 430 -16.09 -0.40 7.55
C PHE A 430 -16.52 -0.14 8.99
N GLN A 431 -15.65 0.50 9.77
CA GLN A 431 -15.94 0.90 11.14
C GLN A 431 -15.26 2.23 11.42
N GLU A 432 -16.01 3.23 11.90
CA GLU A 432 -15.41 4.46 12.40
C GLU A 432 -14.68 4.18 13.72
N THR A 433 -13.45 4.65 13.86
CA THR A 433 -12.55 4.32 14.97
C THR A 433 -11.82 5.58 15.44
N PRO A 434 -11.61 5.75 16.76
CA PRO A 434 -10.80 6.85 17.26
C PRO A 434 -9.32 6.67 16.92
N ILE A 435 -8.61 7.79 16.77
CA ILE A 435 -7.17 7.77 16.51
C ILE A 435 -6.35 7.55 17.78
N HIS A 436 -6.81 8.06 18.92
CA HIS A 436 -6.10 7.96 20.19
C HIS A 436 -6.58 6.76 21.02
N PRO A 437 -5.66 6.04 21.69
CA PRO A 437 -6.03 5.00 22.65
C PRO A 437 -6.86 5.59 23.81
N GLY A 438 -8.14 5.20 23.89
CA GLY A 438 -9.05 5.59 24.96
C GLY A 438 -10.45 5.92 24.44
N PRO A 439 -11.41 6.25 25.35
CA PRO A 439 -12.74 6.69 24.97
C PRO A 439 -12.69 8.14 24.47
N THR A 440 -12.11 8.37 23.29
CA THR A 440 -12.20 9.68 22.63
C THR A 440 -13.44 9.74 21.75
N GLN A 441 -14.09 10.91 21.70
CA GLN A 441 -15.24 11.11 20.82
C GLN A 441 -14.84 11.35 19.36
N ASP A 442 -13.60 11.78 19.11
CA ASP A 442 -13.14 12.04 17.75
C ASP A 442 -12.82 10.74 17.00
N LYS A 443 -13.68 10.39 16.06
CA LYS A 443 -13.58 9.22 15.19
C LYS A 443 -12.90 9.60 13.89
N ALA A 444 -11.63 9.97 13.99
CA ALA A 444 -10.83 10.47 12.88
C ALA A 444 -10.45 9.40 11.83
N LEU A 445 -10.66 8.11 12.13
CA LEU A 445 -10.28 7.00 11.26
C LEU A 445 -11.48 6.14 10.85
N VAL A 446 -11.32 5.47 9.71
CA VAL A 446 -12.19 4.39 9.25
C VAL A 446 -11.33 3.12 9.15
N GLY A 447 -11.58 2.16 10.04
CA GLY A 447 -11.01 0.82 9.95
C GLY A 447 -11.67 0.03 8.82
N VAL A 448 -10.85 -0.49 7.91
CA VAL A 448 -11.28 -1.27 6.76
C VAL A 448 -10.81 -2.71 6.88
N GLY A 449 -11.75 -3.65 6.86
CA GLY A 449 -11.48 -5.08 6.83
C GLY A 449 -11.70 -5.66 5.43
N VAL A 450 -10.80 -6.51 4.95
CA VAL A 450 -10.88 -7.10 3.60
C VAL A 450 -10.56 -8.59 3.64
N TRP A 451 -11.49 -9.43 3.17
CA TRP A 451 -11.32 -10.89 3.11
C TRP A 451 -12.13 -11.54 1.99
N LEU A 452 -11.82 -12.81 1.69
CA LEU A 452 -12.64 -13.64 0.82
C LEU A 452 -13.62 -14.42 1.70
N ASN A 453 -14.89 -14.51 1.31
CA ASN A 453 -15.90 -15.26 2.07
C ASN A 453 -15.74 -16.77 1.89
N ALA A 454 -14.61 -17.30 2.37
CA ALA A 454 -14.31 -18.71 2.35
C ALA A 454 -13.44 -19.09 3.54
N VAL A 455 -13.82 -20.19 4.18
CA VAL A 455 -13.15 -20.71 5.37
C VAL A 455 -11.82 -21.36 4.98
N SER A 456 -10.73 -20.88 5.59
CA SER A 456 -9.37 -21.40 5.42
C SER A 456 -8.83 -21.97 6.74
N GLU A 457 -7.77 -22.78 6.66
CA GLU A 457 -6.96 -23.11 7.83
C GLU A 457 -6.36 -21.83 8.42
N LEU A 458 -6.33 -21.73 9.75
CA LEU A 458 -5.78 -20.59 10.48
C LEU A 458 -4.46 -20.93 11.18
N PHE A 459 -4.06 -22.20 11.15
CA PHE A 459 -2.80 -22.70 11.66
C PHE A 459 -2.02 -23.39 10.54
N ASP A 460 -0.69 -23.31 10.62
CA ASP A 460 0.18 -24.08 9.74
C ASP A 460 0.31 -25.54 10.19
N ARG A 461 1.14 -26.31 9.48
CA ARG A 461 1.39 -27.73 9.81
C ARG A 461 2.15 -27.92 11.12
N GLU A 462 2.83 -26.89 11.60
CA GLU A 462 3.58 -26.89 12.86
C GLU A 462 2.71 -26.44 14.04
N GLY A 463 1.43 -26.12 13.80
CA GLY A 463 0.50 -25.63 14.83
C GLY A 463 0.69 -24.15 15.19
N LYS A 464 1.43 -23.38 14.39
CA LYS A 464 1.58 -21.93 14.57
C LYS A 464 0.45 -21.20 13.87
N ALA A 465 -0.09 -20.17 14.53
CA ALA A 465 -1.16 -19.38 13.96
C ALA A 465 -0.66 -18.52 12.79
N LEU A 466 -1.37 -18.58 11.67
CA LEU A 466 -1.03 -17.84 10.46
C LEU A 466 -1.11 -16.33 10.69
N ILE A 467 -2.05 -15.84 11.52
CA ILE A 467 -2.14 -14.40 11.81
C ILE A 467 -0.90 -13.86 12.50
N ASP A 468 -0.26 -14.63 13.39
CA ASP A 468 0.99 -14.20 14.06
C ASP A 468 2.17 -14.20 13.08
N GLN A 469 2.28 -15.24 12.26
CA GLN A 469 3.32 -15.32 11.24
C GLN A 469 3.23 -14.17 10.25
N HIS A 470 2.02 -13.88 9.76
CA HIS A 470 1.78 -12.76 8.88
C HIS A 470 2.05 -11.41 9.56
N TYR A 471 1.69 -11.26 10.83
CA TYR A 471 1.95 -10.03 11.58
C TYR A 471 3.45 -9.82 11.76
N ALA A 472 4.20 -10.86 12.14
CA ALA A 472 5.65 -10.83 12.26
C ALA A 472 6.31 -10.49 10.92
N GLN A 473 5.88 -11.12 9.82
CA GLN A 473 6.37 -10.84 8.48
C GLN A 473 6.11 -9.37 8.07
N LEU A 474 4.93 -8.83 8.36
CA LEU A 474 4.59 -7.44 8.04
C LEU A 474 5.42 -6.44 8.85
N ARG A 475 5.95 -6.81 10.03
CA ARG A 475 6.86 -5.96 10.81
C ARG A 475 8.27 -5.90 10.22
N GLU A 476 8.66 -6.87 9.41
CA GLU A 476 9.96 -6.88 8.74
C GLU A 476 10.07 -5.74 7.70
N ASP A 477 11.31 -5.35 7.41
CA ASP A 477 11.62 -4.36 6.39
C ASP A 477 11.25 -4.85 4.99
N ILE A 478 10.85 -3.93 4.10
CA ILE A 478 10.59 -4.22 2.69
C ILE A 478 11.89 -4.48 1.91
N MET A 479 13.03 -4.22 2.52
CA MET A 479 14.36 -4.52 2.00
C MET A 479 15.06 -5.53 2.90
N ASP A 480 15.87 -6.39 2.30
CA ASP A 480 16.83 -7.19 3.05
C ASP A 480 17.92 -6.28 3.65
N ILE A 481 18.22 -6.47 4.95
CA ILE A 481 19.13 -5.59 5.71
C ILE A 481 20.58 -5.69 5.24
N HIS A 482 20.98 -6.82 4.63
CA HIS A 482 22.35 -7.05 4.21
C HIS A 482 22.58 -6.70 2.74
N THR A 483 21.61 -6.99 1.89
CA THR A 483 21.73 -6.85 0.43
C THR A 483 21.01 -5.63 -0.13
N PHE A 484 20.15 -4.98 0.66
CA PHE A 484 19.18 -3.96 0.21
C PHE A 484 18.28 -4.44 -0.94
N ALA A 485 18.21 -5.75 -1.17
CA ALA A 485 17.33 -6.31 -2.18
C ALA A 485 15.87 -6.16 -1.73
N PRO A 486 14.95 -5.82 -2.65
CA PRO A 486 13.53 -5.74 -2.34
C PRO A 486 12.97 -7.11 -1.95
N ARG A 487 12.14 -7.13 -0.92
CA ARG A 487 11.34 -8.29 -0.57
C ARG A 487 10.04 -8.25 -1.37
N LEU A 488 9.95 -9.11 -2.38
CA LEU A 488 8.81 -9.18 -3.28
C LEU A 488 7.65 -9.96 -2.66
N GLY A 489 6.44 -9.73 -3.17
CA GLY A 489 5.23 -10.47 -2.81
C GLY A 489 4.08 -9.61 -2.29
N GLY A 490 2.90 -10.24 -2.20
CA GLY A 490 1.64 -9.56 -1.86
C GLY A 490 1.64 -8.85 -0.51
N SER A 491 2.25 -9.43 0.52
CA SER A 491 2.30 -8.81 1.86
C SER A 491 3.01 -7.46 1.86
N TYR A 492 4.13 -7.35 1.12
CA TYR A 492 4.90 -6.10 1.03
C TYR A 492 4.22 -5.06 0.13
N GLN A 493 3.54 -5.51 -0.94
CA GLN A 493 2.68 -4.65 -1.77
C GLN A 493 1.55 -4.03 -0.93
N ASP A 494 0.92 -4.86 -0.09
CA ASP A 494 -0.15 -4.40 0.79
C ASP A 494 0.40 -3.42 1.83
N LYS A 495 1.53 -3.74 2.48
CA LYS A 495 2.19 -2.86 3.46
C LYS A 495 2.49 -1.48 2.87
N LEU A 496 3.00 -1.42 1.64
CA LEU A 496 3.25 -0.17 0.92
C LEU A 496 1.99 0.65 0.70
N CYS A 497 0.92 0.01 0.22
CA CYS A 497 -0.34 0.70 -0.08
C CYS A 497 -1.02 1.17 1.20
N ALA A 498 -1.03 0.37 2.26
CA ALA A 498 -1.57 0.76 3.56
C ALA A 498 -0.75 1.88 4.20
N GLY A 499 0.59 1.82 4.12
CA GLY A 499 1.48 2.89 4.55
C GLY A 499 1.22 4.18 3.80
N MET A 500 1.05 4.13 2.47
CA MET A 500 0.70 5.30 1.66
C MET A 500 -0.66 5.92 2.07
N LEU A 501 -1.67 5.09 2.30
CA LEU A 501 -3.00 5.56 2.73
C LEU A 501 -2.98 6.21 4.11
N PHE A 502 -2.14 5.72 5.01
CA PHE A 502 -2.07 6.21 6.38
C PHE A 502 -1.10 7.38 6.54
N ASN A 503 0.03 7.36 5.84
CA ASN A 503 1.13 8.32 6.01
C ASN A 503 1.23 9.35 4.88
N ASN A 504 0.50 9.20 3.77
CA ASN A 504 0.58 10.01 2.54
C ASN A 504 1.87 9.87 1.72
N TYR A 505 2.81 9.01 2.14
CA TYR A 505 4.11 8.82 1.51
C TYR A 505 4.41 7.34 1.31
N PHE A 506 4.99 7.00 0.17
CA PHE A 506 5.48 5.64 -0.08
C PHE A 506 6.80 5.36 0.64
N LEU A 507 7.65 6.38 0.82
CA LEU A 507 8.89 6.26 1.58
C LEU A 507 8.66 6.08 3.09
N HIS A 508 7.47 6.39 3.63
CA HIS A 508 7.15 6.19 5.05
C HIS A 508 6.41 4.85 5.28
N VAL A 509 6.95 3.76 4.74
CA VAL A 509 6.35 2.42 4.82
C VAL A 509 6.84 1.59 6.00
N GLN A 510 8.05 1.85 6.50
CA GLN A 510 8.59 1.15 7.66
C GLN A 510 8.71 2.10 8.85
N ASN A 511 8.88 1.48 10.02
CA ASN A 511 9.10 2.22 11.24
C ASN A 511 10.40 3.06 11.16
N GLY A 512 10.32 4.31 11.61
CA GLY A 512 11.42 5.26 11.62
C GLY A 512 11.83 5.83 10.26
N ASP A 513 11.15 5.49 9.15
CA ASP A 513 11.46 6.04 7.82
C ASP A 513 11.16 7.55 7.70
N ASN A 514 10.36 8.11 8.62
CA ASN A 514 10.16 9.56 8.76
C ASN A 514 11.37 10.29 9.37
N ASN A 515 12.34 9.55 9.92
CA ASN A 515 13.59 10.08 10.46
C ASN A 515 14.73 9.81 9.47
N GLU A 516 15.51 10.83 9.13
CA GLU A 516 16.65 10.68 8.20
C GLU A 516 17.68 9.66 8.71
N LEU A 517 17.77 9.49 10.03
CA LEU A 517 18.68 8.55 10.69
C LEU A 517 18.13 7.12 10.77
N ARG A 518 16.86 6.92 10.39
CA ARG A 518 16.13 5.65 10.50
C ARG A 518 16.36 4.95 11.85
N ASP A 519 15.87 5.59 12.91
CA ASP A 519 15.98 5.06 14.27
C ASP A 519 14.84 4.05 14.53
N GLN A 520 15.11 2.76 14.28
CA GLN A 520 14.15 1.67 14.52
C GLN A 520 13.83 1.46 16.02
N SER A 521 14.54 2.14 16.93
CA SER A 521 14.34 2.01 18.38
C SER A 521 13.34 3.02 18.97
N LYS A 522 12.79 3.92 18.16
CA LYS A 522 11.88 4.99 18.59
C LYS A 522 10.54 4.93 17.88
N ASP A 523 9.77 3.88 18.14
CA ASP A 523 8.37 3.85 17.75
C ASP A 523 7.67 5.03 18.42
N THR A 524 7.06 5.91 17.62
CA THR A 524 6.14 6.91 18.19
C THR A 524 4.95 6.17 18.81
N PRO A 525 4.23 6.76 19.77
CA PRO A 525 2.99 6.17 20.28
C PRO A 525 1.98 5.77 19.17
N ARG A 526 1.97 6.52 18.06
CA ARG A 526 1.19 6.20 16.86
C ARG A 526 1.72 4.96 16.15
N ASP A 527 3.03 4.85 15.94
CA ASP A 527 3.66 3.67 15.31
C ASP A 527 3.40 2.42 16.14
N GLN A 528 3.53 2.50 17.47
CA GLN A 528 3.23 1.38 18.38
C GLN A 528 1.78 0.89 18.26
N THR A 529 0.86 1.78 17.89
CA THR A 529 -0.58 1.52 17.81
C THR A 529 -0.98 0.94 16.45
N PHE A 530 -0.36 1.40 15.36
CA PHE A 530 -0.83 1.14 14.00
C PHE A 530 0.17 0.42 13.10
N TYR A 531 1.46 0.38 13.42
CA TYR A 531 2.47 -0.37 12.66
C TYR A 531 2.23 -1.89 12.85
N PRO A 532 2.23 -2.71 11.77
CA PRO A 532 2.78 -2.49 10.43
C PRO A 532 1.79 -1.99 9.36
N TRP A 533 0.87 -1.08 9.71
CA TRP A 533 -0.18 -0.49 8.86
C TRP A 533 -1.27 -1.46 8.41
N ILE A 534 -0.98 -2.77 8.44
CA ILE A 534 -1.90 -3.87 8.22
C ILE A 534 -1.88 -4.80 9.42
N ILE A 535 -3.07 -5.09 9.92
CA ILE A 535 -3.30 -6.02 11.02
C ILE A 535 -3.99 -7.26 10.44
N PRO A 536 -3.34 -8.43 10.39
CA PRO A 536 -4.02 -9.67 10.02
C PRO A 536 -4.97 -10.07 11.15
N VAL A 537 -6.19 -10.44 10.80
CA VAL A 537 -7.24 -10.80 11.77
C VAL A 537 -7.89 -12.09 11.31
N ALA A 538 -8.24 -12.96 12.24
CA ALA A 538 -9.03 -14.14 11.95
C ALA A 538 -10.49 -13.94 12.37
N GLY A 539 -11.45 -14.44 11.59
CA GLY A 539 -12.86 -14.51 11.96
C GLY A 539 -13.29 -15.93 12.26
N ALA A 540 -14.22 -16.13 13.20
CA ALA A 540 -14.79 -17.46 13.46
C ALA A 540 -15.58 -17.98 12.24
N PRO A 541 -15.63 -19.31 12.00
CA PRO A 541 -16.32 -19.87 10.85
C PRO A 541 -17.84 -19.67 10.92
N ASP A 542 -18.41 -19.72 12.13
CA ASP A 542 -19.85 -19.60 12.38
C ASP A 542 -20.30 -18.14 12.66
N ASP A 543 -19.37 -17.27 13.09
CA ASP A 543 -19.61 -15.84 13.29
C ASP A 543 -18.42 -15.05 12.73
N MET A 544 -18.54 -14.60 11.49
CA MET A 544 -17.48 -13.80 10.87
C MET A 544 -17.25 -12.47 11.58
N HIS A 545 -18.15 -11.99 12.44
CA HIS A 545 -18.01 -10.74 13.18
C HIS A 545 -17.27 -10.91 14.51
N GLN A 546 -17.05 -12.16 14.94
CA GLN A 546 -16.15 -12.51 16.03
C GLN A 546 -14.72 -12.61 15.49
N GLU A 547 -13.88 -11.67 15.91
CA GLU A 547 -12.53 -11.47 15.39
C GLU A 547 -11.45 -11.80 16.43
N PHE A 548 -10.36 -12.40 15.97
CA PHE A 548 -9.16 -12.76 16.73
C PHE A 548 -7.94 -12.02 16.18
N TYR A 549 -7.17 -11.43 17.08
CA TYR A 549 -6.04 -10.54 16.78
C TYR A 549 -4.67 -11.24 16.98
N PRO A 550 -3.59 -10.75 16.36
CA PRO A 550 -2.26 -11.31 16.54
C PRO A 550 -1.76 -11.03 17.97
N GLN A 551 -1.02 -11.99 18.53
CA GLN A 551 -0.39 -11.88 19.85
C GLN A 551 1.13 -11.84 19.68
N LEU A 552 1.76 -10.79 20.19
CA LEU A 552 3.21 -10.60 20.11
C LEU A 552 3.97 -11.50 21.10
N ASP A 553 3.36 -11.86 22.23
CA ASP A 553 3.96 -12.72 23.26
C ASP A 553 3.41 -14.16 23.19
N SER A 554 4.30 -15.10 22.86
CA SER A 554 4.04 -16.53 22.67
C SER A 554 3.72 -17.33 23.94
N THR A 555 3.58 -16.66 25.09
CA THR A 555 3.35 -17.28 26.40
C THR A 555 1.89 -17.62 26.67
N HIS A 556 0.96 -17.13 25.86
CA HIS A 556 -0.47 -17.34 26.03
C HIS A 556 -1.00 -18.43 25.09
N SER A 557 -1.75 -19.37 25.64
CA SER A 557 -2.41 -20.44 24.88
C SER A 557 -3.50 -19.86 23.97
N ARG A 558 -3.50 -20.23 22.68
CA ARG A 558 -4.52 -19.88 21.68
C ARG A 558 -5.76 -20.80 21.73
N GLU A 559 -6.04 -21.39 22.89
CA GLU A 559 -7.12 -22.38 23.09
C GLU A 559 -8.51 -21.94 22.59
N SER A 560 -8.79 -20.63 22.53
CA SER A 560 -10.08 -20.11 22.06
C SER A 560 -10.19 -19.88 20.55
N MET A 561 -9.08 -19.89 19.81
CA MET A 561 -9.09 -19.60 18.37
C MET A 561 -9.41 -20.86 17.57
N PRO A 562 -10.40 -20.83 16.66
CA PRO A 562 -10.76 -21.99 15.87
C PRO A 562 -9.64 -22.36 14.89
N THR A 563 -9.53 -23.65 14.57
CA THR A 563 -8.54 -24.17 13.60
C THR A 563 -8.78 -23.66 12.19
N ARG A 564 -10.05 -23.39 11.85
CA ARG A 564 -10.51 -22.91 10.56
C ARG A 564 -11.38 -21.66 10.74
N GLY A 565 -11.31 -20.73 9.79
CA GLY A 565 -12.11 -19.52 9.81
C GLY A 565 -11.76 -18.56 8.67
N PHE A 566 -12.11 -17.29 8.82
CA PHE A 566 -11.88 -16.28 7.78
C PHE A 566 -10.56 -15.53 8.00
N PHE A 567 -9.71 -15.44 6.99
CA PHE A 567 -8.45 -14.69 7.09
C PHE A 567 -8.57 -13.27 6.52
N LYS A 568 -8.62 -12.29 7.40
CA LYS A 568 -8.87 -10.87 7.12
C LYS A 568 -7.60 -10.03 7.18
N LYS A 569 -7.59 -8.95 6.41
CA LYS A 569 -6.62 -7.85 6.53
C LYS A 569 -7.38 -6.64 7.05
N HIS A 570 -6.90 -6.00 8.11
CA HIS A 570 -7.40 -4.72 8.60
C HIS A 570 -6.36 -3.62 8.36
N PHE A 571 -6.81 -2.45 7.91
CA PHE A 571 -6.00 -1.25 7.75
C PHE A 571 -6.88 -0.01 7.96
N TYR A 572 -6.29 1.18 7.95
CA TYR A 572 -7.01 2.41 8.26
C TYR A 572 -7.01 3.41 7.10
N LEU A 573 -8.13 4.08 6.92
CA LEU A 573 -8.29 5.28 6.12
C LEU A 573 -8.59 6.45 7.04
N TRP A 574 -8.22 7.65 6.60
CA TRP A 574 -8.58 8.89 7.29
C TRP A 574 -10.04 9.23 7.01
N LYS A 575 -10.80 9.60 8.04
CA LYS A 575 -12.14 10.18 7.88
C LYS A 575 -11.97 11.60 7.33
N ALA A 576 -12.71 11.91 6.27
CA ALA A 576 -12.69 13.24 5.68
C ALA A 576 -13.29 14.27 6.64
N ALA A 577 -12.66 15.43 6.74
CA ALA A 577 -13.14 16.56 7.52
C ALA A 577 -12.90 17.86 6.73
N GLU A 578 -13.87 18.77 6.72
CA GLU A 578 -13.73 19.99 5.92
C GLU A 578 -12.85 21.03 6.63
N ILE A 579 -12.95 21.14 7.96
CA ILE A 579 -12.27 22.15 8.77
C ILE A 579 -11.66 21.52 10.01
N HIS A 580 -10.39 21.81 10.28
CA HIS A 580 -9.77 21.57 11.58
C HIS A 580 -9.72 22.87 12.38
N TRP A 581 -10.31 22.91 13.57
CA TRP A 581 -10.29 24.10 14.41
C TRP A 581 -9.10 24.05 15.38
N VAL A 582 -8.29 25.11 15.38
CA VAL A 582 -7.10 25.23 16.22
C VAL A 582 -7.26 26.44 17.14
N GLU A 583 -7.26 26.20 18.44
CA GLU A 583 -7.36 27.24 19.48
C GLU A 583 -5.98 27.54 20.10
N ALA A 584 -5.10 26.53 20.17
CA ALA A 584 -3.75 26.62 20.69
C ALA A 584 -2.78 25.69 19.93
N LYS A 585 -1.46 25.91 20.08
CA LYS A 585 -0.41 25.08 19.43
C LYS A 585 -0.54 23.59 19.73
N LYS A 586 -1.07 23.23 20.91
CA LYS A 586 -1.30 21.84 21.31
C LYS A 586 -2.37 21.11 20.48
N ASP A 587 -3.23 21.86 19.79
CA ASP A 587 -4.32 21.29 18.96
C ASP A 587 -3.83 20.93 17.55
N LEU A 588 -2.59 21.30 17.22
CA LEU A 588 -1.84 20.78 16.08
C LEU A 588 -1.13 19.51 16.53
N ASP A 589 -1.87 18.41 16.68
CA ASP A 589 -1.28 17.11 16.94
C ASP A 589 -0.70 16.52 15.64
N LEU A 590 0.48 17.03 15.26
CA LEU A 590 1.20 16.66 14.04
C LEU A 590 1.72 15.22 14.06
N VAL A 591 1.78 14.59 15.24
CA VAL A 591 2.22 13.21 15.38
C VAL A 591 1.07 12.27 15.06
N TRP A 592 -0.10 12.55 15.65
CA TRP A 592 -1.25 11.68 15.50
C TRP A 592 -2.03 11.96 14.22
N ASP A 593 -2.40 13.20 13.91
CA ASP A 593 -3.36 13.49 12.83
C ASP A 593 -2.71 13.73 11.46
N ASN A 594 -3.49 13.55 10.40
CA ASN A 594 -3.13 13.85 9.02
C ASN A 594 -3.74 15.18 8.59
N LEU A 595 -2.94 16.26 8.66
CA LEU A 595 -3.40 17.60 8.29
C LEU A 595 -3.89 17.71 6.84
N ALA A 596 -3.45 16.84 5.93
CA ALA A 596 -3.89 16.86 4.55
C ALA A 596 -5.37 16.47 4.38
N ARG A 597 -5.98 15.81 5.38
CA ARG A 597 -7.39 15.40 5.35
C ARG A 597 -8.36 16.58 5.46
N PHE A 598 -7.87 17.74 5.89
CA PHE A 598 -8.66 18.95 6.07
C PHE A 598 -8.57 19.88 4.87
N ARG A 599 -9.72 20.42 4.46
CA ARG A 599 -9.76 21.42 3.38
C ARG A 599 -9.30 22.80 3.86
N PHE A 600 -9.62 23.13 5.11
CA PHE A 600 -9.27 24.38 5.76
C PHE A 600 -8.79 24.14 7.19
N ILE A 601 -7.90 25.01 7.68
CA ILE A 601 -7.63 25.12 9.11
C ILE A 601 -8.24 26.41 9.62
N GLY A 602 -9.15 26.29 10.59
CA GLY A 602 -9.80 27.41 11.24
C GLY A 602 -9.03 27.87 12.47
N LEU A 603 -8.62 29.13 12.50
CA LEU A 603 -7.96 29.73 13.65
C LEU A 603 -9.01 30.32 14.61
N ARG A 604 -9.07 29.78 15.83
CA ARG A 604 -9.85 30.30 16.96
C ARG A 604 -8.94 30.76 18.10
N ALA A 605 -7.76 31.27 17.76
CA ALA A 605 -6.80 31.78 18.74
C ALA A 605 -7.09 33.25 19.09
N ASN A 606 -6.75 33.65 20.31
CA ASN A 606 -6.72 35.07 20.69
C ASN A 606 -5.76 35.86 19.79
N LEU A 607 -6.08 37.14 19.52
CA LEU A 607 -5.32 38.02 18.60
C LEU A 607 -3.80 38.03 18.83
N GLU A 608 -3.35 37.93 20.10
CA GLU A 608 -1.91 37.92 20.44
C GLU A 608 -1.17 36.63 20.04
N GLN A 609 -1.89 35.50 19.92
CA GLN A 609 -1.31 34.19 19.56
C GLN A 609 -1.58 33.80 18.11
N ALA A 610 -2.52 34.49 17.45
CA ALA A 610 -2.97 34.16 16.10
C ALA A 610 -1.82 34.22 15.07
N ASP A 611 -0.94 35.22 15.12
CA ASP A 611 0.14 35.35 14.14
C ASP A 611 1.25 34.29 14.30
N ASP A 612 1.62 33.95 15.53
CA ASP A 612 2.60 32.89 15.82
C ASP A 612 2.04 31.51 15.44
N LEU A 613 0.77 31.26 15.75
CA LEU A 613 0.07 30.04 15.37
C LEU A 613 -0.11 29.94 13.85
N ARG A 614 -0.45 31.04 13.18
CA ARG A 614 -0.55 31.13 11.71
C ARG A 614 0.79 30.87 11.04
N GLN A 615 1.89 31.44 11.55
CA GLN A 615 3.24 31.14 11.05
C GLN A 615 3.62 29.68 11.26
N HIS A 616 3.26 29.09 12.41
CA HIS A 616 3.50 27.69 12.68
C HIS A 616 2.75 26.78 11.69
N ILE A 617 1.45 27.00 11.52
CA ILE A 617 0.61 26.24 10.56
C ILE A 617 1.14 26.34 9.12
N ARG A 618 1.60 27.52 8.71
CA ARG A 618 2.21 27.70 7.37
C ARG A 618 3.54 26.98 7.21
N ARG A 619 4.34 26.84 8.27
CA ARG A 619 5.59 26.05 8.23
C ARG A 619 5.31 24.57 8.02
N GLU A 620 4.16 24.09 8.51
CA GLU A 620 3.68 22.71 8.27
C GLU A 620 3.06 22.52 6.87
N GLY A 621 3.13 23.52 5.98
CA GLY A 621 2.70 23.40 4.58
C GLY A 621 1.21 23.62 4.35
N VAL A 622 0.45 24.06 5.35
CA VAL A 622 -0.97 24.35 5.21
C VAL A 622 -1.18 25.72 4.54
N LEU A 623 -1.87 25.71 3.41
CA LEU A 623 -2.07 26.91 2.59
C LEU A 623 -3.40 27.64 2.84
N ARG A 624 -4.42 26.93 3.36
CA ARG A 624 -5.79 27.44 3.47
C ARG A 624 -6.21 27.60 4.92
N ILE A 625 -6.03 28.82 5.43
CA ILE A 625 -6.39 29.20 6.80
C ILE A 625 -7.62 30.10 6.75
N ILE A 626 -8.64 29.80 7.54
CA ILE A 626 -9.84 30.62 7.71
C ILE A 626 -9.88 31.19 9.13
N GLU A 627 -10.39 32.41 9.25
CA GLU A 627 -10.60 33.09 10.52
C GLU A 627 -12.07 33.47 10.60
N PRO A 628 -12.80 33.08 11.66
CA PRO A 628 -14.19 33.47 11.81
C PRO A 628 -14.28 34.97 12.13
N GLU A 629 -15.24 35.68 11.52
CA GLU A 629 -15.47 37.12 11.75
C GLU A 629 -16.01 37.41 13.17
N GLU A 630 -16.63 36.43 13.83
CA GLU A 630 -17.05 36.46 15.23
C GLU A 630 -16.79 35.09 15.92
N PRO A 631 -16.59 35.04 17.25
CA PRO A 631 -16.38 33.78 17.96
C PRO A 631 -17.61 32.87 17.85
N ILE A 632 -17.55 31.88 16.96
CA ILE A 632 -18.61 30.88 16.76
C ILE A 632 -18.73 30.04 18.03
N ALA A 633 -19.85 30.18 18.74
CA ALA A 633 -20.23 29.31 19.84
C ALA A 633 -20.10 27.85 19.42
N ALA A 634 -19.28 27.11 20.15
CA ALA A 634 -18.86 25.75 19.83
C ALA A 634 -20.05 24.80 19.69
N HIS A 635 -20.23 24.19 18.52
CA HIS A 635 -20.78 22.83 18.38
C HIS A 635 -20.44 22.22 16.99
N GLY A 636 -19.55 21.22 17.01
CA GLY A 636 -19.41 20.17 15.99
C GLY A 636 -18.73 20.55 14.67
N ASP A 637 -18.03 19.58 14.07
CA ASP A 637 -17.28 19.65 12.79
C ASP A 637 -18.13 19.89 11.53
N ARG A 638 -19.31 20.49 11.69
CA ARG A 638 -20.18 20.89 10.58
C ARG A 638 -20.30 22.40 10.56
N ALA A 639 -19.46 23.05 9.75
CA ALA A 639 -19.78 24.39 9.30
C ALA A 639 -21.02 24.32 8.39
N LEU A 640 -22.08 25.01 8.79
CA LEU A 640 -23.16 25.41 7.90
C LEU A 640 -22.55 26.20 6.74
N ILE A 641 -22.75 25.67 5.53
CA ILE A 641 -22.46 26.38 4.28
C ILE A 641 -23.45 27.56 4.20
N ILE A 642 -22.93 28.78 4.07
CA ILE A 642 -23.69 29.91 3.51
C ILE A 642 -23.57 29.84 1.99
#